data_AF-A0AA95ZEE2-F1
#
_entry.id   AF-A0AA95ZEE2-F1
#
_cell.length_a   1.000
_cell.length_b   1.000
_cell.length_c   1.000
_cell.angle_alpha   90.00
_cell.angle_beta   90.00
_cell.angle_gamma   90.00
#
_symmetry.space_group_name_H-M   'P 1'
#
loop_
_entity.id
_entity.type
_entity.pdbx_description
1 polymer ?
#
loop_
_entity_poly.entity_id
_entity_poly.type
_entity_poly.pdbx_seq_one_letter_code
_entity_poly.pdbx_strand_id
1 'polypeptide(L)'
;MSDLLHGIDPIRLEVIRNALVAASEEMSITIWRTSRSTVVREILDFSTAVFDAEGNNIAQSARIPVHLNSMSDCLRTILDRFIPLEHWNDGDVIVTNDPYSGGQHLPDIQTFRPVFVDGRRVAIVGTLCHHVDVGGGAAGSYYAGATEVFHEGIRIPPLRLVDKGVLNSGVFEMLLHNVRQPDETRGDLNAQIAALGIGERAVARMAKKYGSAPLAAAMAAILDGSERMMRAALKALPDGEASFVELVDDDGQSDEPIRLQVKITKTGETIGLDFAGSSRQVRGPVNNTPAMTCSAVYYALLAALGGDIPANSGCYRAVTVTLPEGSVVNAAFPAPVAGRMVVNHRIATAVFGALAQIVPERIPAAYYAISYVYALQTTNPTGKRQVYFDIEVGGWGGHARGDGASALSCGLHNNTNAPIEMVEAKYPVTFTKYGLIPDLGRRRPVPRGPGPGTRMAARCGRRLALDQFRALPACPLWHPGRRARLAQPHHGDPRRWHAALSALESLRHSAGGRRHRHHRDLRRRRLRRPAEARLAAPRQGSRRRHGQPATGGLALRRRDREGSRSMSAHQPADGVPLSLAQVETLTRRALLGCGVDPRNEAAITASVVAAEAEGIHSHGLARLPTYCEHARVGKIDGRARPVLDSPKPGLVRVDAKGGFAHPAIDFGLPALCEAAKAQGIAALAVTNSYNCGVVGYHVERIAREGLLALGFVNAPASIAPMGGTRPVFGTNPIAIAVPRAGREPLVLDQSSSVVAKSEIVVHQQRNEPIPLGWALDRDGNPTTDPKAALAGGTMVPAGGYKGAGLALIVEIFAAWLTGANLSIDASSFADNLGGSPRTGQCFIAIDFGALTEVDASDRLERLFGAITGQEGARLPGERRNGARQRTARDGVTISRKLFETIEAYAGAA
;
A
#
# COMPACT_ATOMS: atom_id res chain seq x y z
N MET A 1 -30.31 39.13 13.72
CA MET A 1 -28.93 38.70 13.37
C MET A 1 -28.32 37.76 14.43
N SER A 2 -29.10 36.92 15.12
CA SER A 2 -28.57 36.06 16.20
C SER A 2 -28.39 34.58 15.80
N ASP A 3 -29.08 34.11 14.76
CA ASP A 3 -29.16 32.67 14.47
C ASP A 3 -28.10 32.13 13.50
N LEU A 4 -27.29 33.00 12.88
CA LEU A 4 -26.20 32.61 11.97
C LEU A 4 -24.92 32.15 12.71
N LEU A 5 -24.89 32.22 14.04
CA LEU A 5 -23.76 31.83 14.89
C LEU A 5 -23.94 30.47 15.59
N HIS A 6 -25.07 29.78 15.38
CA HIS A 6 -25.19 28.37 15.72
C HIS A 6 -24.36 27.55 14.72
N GLY A 7 -23.06 27.44 15.04
CA GLY A 7 -22.03 26.89 14.17
C GLY A 7 -22.32 25.45 13.73
N ILE A 8 -21.77 25.11 12.57
CA ILE A 8 -21.78 23.74 12.05
C ILE A 8 -21.22 22.81 13.13
N ASP A 9 -22.02 21.82 13.53
CA ASP A 9 -21.64 20.91 14.59
C ASP A 9 -20.36 20.13 14.21
N PRO A 10 -19.52 19.72 15.17
CA PRO A 10 -18.23 19.09 14.87
C PRO A 10 -18.35 17.81 14.02
N ILE A 11 -19.46 17.07 14.14
CA ILE A 11 -19.69 15.83 13.39
C ILE A 11 -19.96 16.18 11.91
N ARG A 12 -20.84 17.15 11.65
CA ARG A 12 -21.14 17.63 10.29
C ARG A 12 -19.93 18.31 9.63
N LEU A 13 -19.14 19.06 10.40
CA LEU A 13 -17.89 19.65 9.91
C LEU A 13 -16.92 18.57 9.44
N GLU A 14 -16.70 17.52 10.25
CA GLU A 14 -15.84 16.40 9.89
C GLU A 14 -16.39 15.57 8.72
N VAL A 15 -17.71 15.35 8.65
CA VAL A 15 -18.33 14.68 7.50
C VAL A 15 -18.10 15.48 6.20
N ILE A 16 -18.23 16.80 6.24
CA ILE A 16 -17.96 17.66 5.07
C ILE A 16 -16.47 17.68 4.73
N ARG A 17 -15.57 17.79 5.72
CA ARG A 17 -14.12 17.76 5.53
C ARG A 17 -13.66 16.48 4.83
N ASN A 18 -14.09 15.32 5.35
CA ASN A 18 -13.73 14.02 4.77
C ASN A 18 -14.36 13.82 3.38
N ALA A 19 -15.57 14.35 3.12
CA ALA A 19 -16.18 14.31 1.79
C ALA A 19 -15.45 15.19 0.75
N LEU A 20 -14.89 16.34 1.16
CA LEU A 20 -14.04 17.19 0.32
C LEU A 20 -12.69 16.54 0.02
N VAL A 21 -12.08 15.85 0.99
CA VAL A 21 -10.89 15.02 0.76
C VAL A 21 -11.20 13.90 -0.22
N ALA A 22 -12.28 13.13 0.02
CA ALA A 22 -12.70 12.05 -0.86
C ALA A 22 -13.00 12.52 -2.29
N ALA A 23 -13.56 13.73 -2.48
CA ALA A 23 -13.74 14.33 -3.81
C ALA A 23 -12.39 14.53 -4.54
N SER A 24 -11.35 15.02 -3.86
CA SER A 24 -10.00 15.11 -4.44
C SER A 24 -9.40 13.73 -4.73
N GLU A 25 -9.64 12.72 -3.89
CA GLU A 25 -9.19 11.35 -4.15
C GLU A 25 -9.91 10.70 -5.34
N GLU A 26 -11.22 10.96 -5.53
CA GLU A 26 -12.02 10.51 -6.68
C GLU A 26 -11.47 11.09 -8.00
N MET A 27 -11.10 12.39 -8.00
CA MET A 27 -10.38 13.02 -9.11
C MET A 27 -9.02 12.36 -9.36
N SER A 28 -8.25 12.11 -8.30
CA SER A 28 -6.91 11.50 -8.39
C SER A 28 -6.94 10.09 -8.99
N ILE A 29 -7.91 9.26 -8.59
CA ILE A 29 -8.11 7.92 -9.14
C ILE A 29 -8.49 8.00 -10.64
N THR A 30 -9.26 9.02 -11.02
CA THR A 30 -9.64 9.24 -12.43
C THR A 30 -8.42 9.51 -13.30
N ILE A 31 -7.53 10.42 -12.88
CA ILE A 31 -6.28 10.71 -13.61
C ILE A 31 -5.43 9.44 -13.73
N TRP A 32 -5.15 8.76 -12.61
CA TRP A 32 -4.31 7.56 -12.59
C TRP A 32 -4.78 6.47 -13.55
N ARG A 33 -6.10 6.25 -13.64
CA ARG A 33 -6.69 5.17 -14.44
C ARG A 33 -6.95 5.52 -15.91
N THR A 34 -6.82 6.79 -16.31
CA THR A 34 -7.14 7.26 -17.67
C THR A 34 -5.99 7.93 -18.41
N SER A 35 -4.93 8.32 -17.70
CA SER A 35 -3.68 8.83 -18.28
C SER A 35 -2.90 7.75 -19.02
N ARG A 36 -2.04 8.18 -19.94
CA ARG A 36 -1.29 7.33 -20.89
C ARG A 36 0.22 7.34 -20.68
N SER A 37 0.79 8.44 -20.20
CA SER A 37 2.25 8.51 -19.97
C SER A 37 2.68 7.62 -18.81
N THR A 38 3.92 7.12 -18.85
CA THR A 38 4.50 6.36 -17.72
C THR A 38 4.73 7.25 -16.49
N VAL A 39 4.91 8.57 -16.71
CA VAL A 39 5.08 9.57 -15.65
C VAL A 39 3.84 9.65 -14.76
N VAL A 40 2.65 9.79 -15.36
CA VAL A 40 1.41 9.87 -14.59
C VAL A 40 0.92 8.49 -14.13
N ARG A 41 1.08 7.44 -14.95
CA ARG A 41 0.51 6.11 -14.67
C ARG A 41 1.36 5.25 -13.71
N GLU A 42 2.68 5.27 -13.84
CA GLU A 42 3.61 4.41 -13.09
C GLU A 42 4.36 5.17 -11.99
N ILE A 43 4.81 6.41 -12.25
CA ILE A 43 5.59 7.23 -11.31
C ILE A 43 4.68 8.03 -10.35
N LEU A 44 3.43 8.26 -10.77
CA LEU A 44 2.37 8.99 -10.05
C LEU A 44 2.66 10.50 -9.84
N ASP A 45 3.37 11.12 -10.78
CA ASP A 45 3.69 12.56 -10.75
C ASP A 45 2.51 13.42 -11.23
N PHE A 46 1.53 13.58 -10.33
CA PHE A 46 0.35 14.43 -10.51
C PHE A 46 -0.30 14.76 -9.16
N SER A 47 -1.17 15.77 -9.10
CA SER A 47 -1.97 16.07 -7.90
C SER A 47 -3.35 16.63 -8.27
N THR A 48 -4.28 16.58 -7.31
CA THR A 48 -5.64 17.12 -7.47
C THR A 48 -6.10 17.83 -6.21
N ALA A 49 -6.95 18.84 -6.37
CA ALA A 49 -7.35 19.72 -5.27
C ALA A 49 -8.79 20.23 -5.40
N VAL A 50 -9.40 20.48 -4.24
CA VAL A 50 -10.66 21.21 -4.10
C VAL A 50 -10.38 22.51 -3.33
N PHE A 51 -10.83 23.62 -3.91
CA PHE A 51 -10.72 24.96 -3.39
C PHE A 51 -12.11 25.49 -3.02
N ASP A 52 -12.19 26.47 -2.14
CA ASP A 52 -13.44 27.21 -1.91
C ASP A 52 -13.82 28.07 -3.13
N ALA A 53 -14.95 28.76 -3.04
CA ALA A 53 -15.42 29.65 -4.11
C ALA A 53 -14.43 30.78 -4.43
N GLU A 54 -13.51 31.13 -3.54
CA GLU A 54 -12.57 32.23 -3.74
C GLU A 54 -11.18 31.75 -4.16
N GLY A 55 -10.94 30.44 -4.25
CA GLY A 55 -9.66 29.84 -4.67
C GLY A 55 -8.69 29.49 -3.54
N ASN A 56 -9.14 29.42 -2.27
CA ASN A 56 -8.32 28.90 -1.18
C ASN A 56 -8.35 27.37 -1.18
N ASN A 57 -7.20 26.72 -1.08
CA ASN A 57 -7.14 25.26 -1.05
C ASN A 57 -7.76 24.74 0.25
N ILE A 58 -8.75 23.84 0.15
CA ILE A 58 -9.44 23.22 1.29
C ILE A 58 -8.99 21.78 1.50
N ALA A 59 -8.89 21.03 0.40
CA ALA A 59 -8.49 19.64 0.38
C ALA A 59 -7.63 19.34 -0.87
N GLN A 60 -6.71 18.39 -0.74
CA GLN A 60 -5.87 17.93 -1.84
C GLN A 60 -5.53 16.45 -1.70
N SER A 61 -5.56 15.74 -2.83
CA SER A 61 -4.92 14.43 -2.98
C SER A 61 -3.57 14.69 -3.64
N ALA A 62 -2.62 15.11 -2.80
CA ALA A 62 -1.25 15.39 -3.22
C ALA A 62 -0.52 14.05 -3.39
N ARG A 63 -0.29 13.59 -4.63
CA ARG A 63 0.48 12.35 -4.80
C ARG A 63 1.94 12.53 -4.50
N ILE A 64 2.51 13.73 -4.72
CA ILE A 64 3.89 14.06 -4.37
C ILE A 64 4.00 15.31 -3.48
N PRO A 65 4.90 15.34 -2.45
CA PRO A 65 4.96 16.47 -1.51
C PRO A 65 5.36 17.82 -2.11
N VAL A 66 6.07 17.88 -3.25
CA VAL A 66 6.33 19.16 -3.95
C VAL A 66 5.08 19.82 -4.54
N HIS A 67 3.95 19.11 -4.60
CA HIS A 67 2.68 19.71 -4.99
C HIS A 67 1.96 20.41 -3.84
N LEU A 68 2.45 20.30 -2.59
CA LEU A 68 1.92 21.07 -1.47
C LEU A 68 2.00 22.57 -1.77
N ASN A 69 0.86 23.27 -1.67
CA ASN A 69 0.64 24.68 -2.04
C ASN A 69 0.83 25.09 -3.52
N SER A 70 1.42 24.24 -4.37
CA SER A 70 1.73 24.55 -5.77
C SER A 70 0.56 25.13 -6.59
N MET A 71 -0.58 24.44 -6.57
CA MET A 71 -1.79 24.85 -7.26
C MET A 71 -2.48 26.06 -6.59
N SER A 72 -2.25 26.29 -5.29
CA SER A 72 -2.78 27.45 -4.57
C SER A 72 -2.14 28.74 -5.07
N ASP A 73 -0.81 28.78 -5.11
CA ASP A 73 -0.05 29.96 -5.56
C ASP A 73 -0.30 30.24 -7.05
N CYS A 74 -0.40 29.18 -7.87
CA CYS A 74 -0.79 29.29 -9.26
C CYS A 74 -2.20 29.86 -9.42
N LEU A 75 -3.21 29.27 -8.76
CA LEU A 75 -4.59 29.75 -8.85
C LEU A 75 -4.70 31.20 -8.37
N ARG A 76 -4.10 31.56 -7.22
CA ARG A 76 -4.03 32.95 -6.73
C ARG A 76 -3.44 33.88 -7.78
N THR A 77 -2.29 33.54 -8.33
CA THR A 77 -1.63 34.33 -9.38
C THR A 77 -2.52 34.51 -10.62
N ILE A 78 -3.24 33.47 -11.06
CA ILE A 78 -4.21 33.56 -12.17
C ILE A 78 -5.33 34.53 -11.84
N LEU A 79 -5.96 34.39 -10.67
CA LEU A 79 -7.10 35.20 -10.26
C LEU A 79 -6.72 36.68 -10.08
N ASP A 80 -5.57 36.95 -9.48
CA ASP A 80 -5.14 38.30 -9.12
C ASP A 80 -4.58 39.09 -10.33
N ARG A 81 -4.07 38.41 -11.37
CA ARG A 81 -3.29 39.06 -12.46
C ARG A 81 -3.71 38.74 -13.89
N PHE A 82 -4.51 37.69 -14.14
CA PHE A 82 -4.77 37.21 -15.51
C PHE A 82 -6.26 37.04 -15.82
N ILE A 83 -6.99 36.26 -15.01
CA ILE A 83 -8.40 35.95 -15.21
C ILE A 83 -9.12 36.09 -13.86
N PRO A 84 -9.59 37.31 -13.51
CA PRO A 84 -10.36 37.56 -12.29
C PRO A 84 -11.61 36.68 -12.17
N LEU A 85 -12.03 36.39 -10.94
CA LEU A 85 -13.08 35.42 -10.59
C LEU A 85 -14.44 35.69 -11.26
N GLU A 86 -14.76 36.93 -11.56
CA GLU A 86 -15.95 37.38 -12.28
C GLU A 86 -15.99 36.95 -13.76
N HIS A 87 -14.84 36.60 -14.34
CA HIS A 87 -14.73 36.13 -15.73
C HIS A 87 -14.79 34.59 -15.85
N TRP A 88 -14.95 33.85 -14.75
CA TRP A 88 -15.05 32.39 -14.76
C TRP A 88 -16.52 31.97 -14.86
N ASN A 89 -16.87 31.22 -15.91
CA ASN A 89 -18.23 30.78 -16.20
C ASN A 89 -18.42 29.29 -15.87
N ASP A 90 -19.66 28.86 -15.75
CA ASP A 90 -19.99 27.44 -15.66
C ASP A 90 -19.51 26.68 -16.91
N GLY A 91 -18.94 25.48 -16.70
CA GLY A 91 -18.32 24.67 -17.76
C GLY A 91 -16.91 25.09 -18.21
N ASP A 92 -16.37 26.24 -17.78
CA ASP A 92 -15.01 26.68 -18.14
C ASP A 92 -13.93 25.68 -17.65
N VAL A 93 -12.79 25.64 -18.35
CA VAL A 93 -11.53 25.05 -17.88
C VAL A 93 -10.40 26.01 -18.22
N ILE A 94 -9.73 26.54 -17.20
CA ILE A 94 -8.50 27.33 -17.34
C ILE A 94 -7.30 26.38 -17.35
N VAL A 95 -6.31 26.65 -18.21
CA VAL A 95 -5.03 25.91 -18.28
C VAL A 95 -3.83 26.85 -18.21
N THR A 96 -2.74 26.40 -17.61
CA THR A 96 -1.41 27.04 -17.66
C THR A 96 -0.31 26.02 -17.37
N ASN A 97 0.91 26.28 -17.83
CA ASN A 97 2.13 25.68 -17.29
C ASN A 97 3.21 26.75 -16.97
N ASP A 98 2.86 28.03 -17.12
CA ASP A 98 3.82 29.13 -17.07
C ASP A 98 4.39 29.35 -15.66
N PRO A 99 5.70 29.16 -15.43
CA PRO A 99 6.32 29.30 -14.11
C PRO A 99 6.20 30.72 -13.53
N TYR A 100 6.14 31.74 -14.39
CA TYR A 100 6.01 33.15 -13.97
C TYR A 100 4.55 33.60 -13.82
N SER A 101 3.61 32.71 -14.14
CA SER A 101 2.18 32.79 -13.79
C SER A 101 1.85 31.90 -12.58
N GLY A 102 2.85 31.56 -11.77
CA GLY A 102 2.71 30.72 -10.57
C GLY A 102 2.80 29.21 -10.81
N GLY A 103 3.11 28.77 -12.04
CA GLY A 103 3.45 27.38 -12.34
C GLY A 103 4.75 26.92 -11.69
N GLN A 104 5.11 25.65 -11.89
CA GLN A 104 6.34 25.06 -11.34
C GLN A 104 7.49 25.01 -12.36
N HIS A 105 7.24 24.32 -13.48
CA HIS A 105 8.04 24.25 -14.71
C HIS A 105 7.10 23.87 -15.87
N LEU A 106 7.59 23.93 -17.11
CA LEU A 106 6.72 23.72 -18.29
C LEU A 106 6.09 22.31 -18.41
N PRO A 107 6.75 21.20 -18.04
CA PRO A 107 6.07 19.90 -18.02
C PRO A 107 4.85 19.79 -17.10
N ASP A 108 4.74 20.60 -16.04
CA ASP A 108 3.61 20.53 -15.09
C ASP A 108 2.44 21.39 -15.58
N ILE A 109 1.55 20.77 -16.35
CA ILE A 109 0.34 21.44 -16.83
C ILE A 109 -0.72 21.42 -15.74
N GLN A 110 -1.14 22.62 -15.31
CA GLN A 110 -2.21 22.85 -14.34
C GLN A 110 -3.51 23.20 -15.05
N THR A 111 -4.62 22.65 -14.56
CA THR A 111 -5.96 22.94 -15.05
C THR A 111 -6.94 23.16 -13.90
N PHE A 112 -7.85 24.13 -14.07
CA PHE A 112 -8.83 24.52 -13.05
C PHE A 112 -10.22 24.66 -13.66
N ARG A 113 -11.26 24.24 -12.92
CA ARG A 113 -12.67 24.38 -13.30
C ARG A 113 -13.46 24.97 -12.12
N PRO A 114 -14.28 26.01 -12.33
CA PRO A 114 -15.21 26.49 -11.31
C PRO A 114 -16.39 25.51 -11.17
N VAL A 115 -16.96 25.40 -9.97
CA VAL A 115 -18.16 24.58 -9.72
C VAL A 115 -19.32 25.51 -9.41
N PHE A 116 -20.35 25.48 -10.25
CA PHE A 116 -21.57 26.25 -10.06
C PHE A 116 -22.74 25.38 -9.57
N VAL A 117 -23.54 25.93 -8.66
CA VAL A 117 -24.83 25.36 -8.23
C VAL A 117 -25.82 26.52 -8.09
N ASP A 118 -26.97 26.39 -8.74
CA ASP A 118 -28.05 27.38 -8.75
C ASP A 118 -27.58 28.79 -9.16
N GLY A 119 -26.74 28.85 -10.20
CA GLY A 119 -26.15 30.09 -10.73
C GLY A 119 -25.01 30.68 -9.89
N ARG A 120 -24.66 30.10 -8.74
CA ARG A 120 -23.61 30.59 -7.85
C ARG A 120 -22.38 29.68 -7.86
N ARG A 121 -21.18 30.27 -7.98
CA ARG A 121 -19.91 29.56 -7.76
C ARG A 121 -19.83 29.09 -6.30
N VAL A 122 -19.61 27.80 -6.08
CA VAL A 122 -19.52 27.19 -4.74
C VAL A 122 -18.12 26.71 -4.38
N ALA A 123 -17.28 26.45 -5.39
CA ALA A 123 -15.93 25.93 -5.27
C ALA A 123 -15.16 26.12 -6.58
N ILE A 124 -13.86 25.82 -6.56
CA ILE A 124 -13.04 25.55 -7.75
C ILE A 124 -12.40 24.17 -7.54
N VAL A 125 -12.25 23.38 -8.60
CA VAL A 125 -11.50 22.12 -8.59
C VAL A 125 -10.29 22.23 -9.51
N GLY A 126 -9.17 21.61 -9.14
CA GLY A 126 -7.91 21.75 -9.87
C GLY A 126 -7.14 20.43 -10.00
N THR A 127 -6.33 20.34 -11.05
CA THR A 127 -5.38 19.24 -11.28
C THR A 127 -4.04 19.80 -11.75
N LEU A 128 -2.96 19.09 -11.42
CA LEU A 128 -1.61 19.30 -11.92
C LEU A 128 -1.11 17.93 -12.40
N CYS A 129 -0.59 17.83 -13.62
CA CYS A 129 0.04 16.61 -14.13
C CYS A 129 1.38 16.93 -14.80
N HIS A 130 2.39 16.10 -14.55
CA HIS A 130 3.67 16.16 -15.25
C HIS A 130 3.53 15.46 -16.61
N HIS A 131 3.55 16.23 -17.70
CA HIS A 131 3.50 15.71 -19.07
C HIS A 131 4.90 15.28 -19.52
N VAL A 132 5.01 14.08 -20.09
CA VAL A 132 6.29 13.43 -20.42
C VAL A 132 7.22 14.26 -21.33
N ASP A 133 6.68 15.14 -22.16
CA ASP A 133 7.43 16.05 -23.03
C ASP A 133 6.53 17.22 -23.43
N VAL A 134 7.04 18.45 -23.30
CA VAL A 134 6.39 19.69 -23.74
C VAL A 134 7.24 20.44 -24.78
N GLY A 135 8.04 19.73 -25.58
CA GLY A 135 8.93 20.31 -26.59
C GLY A 135 10.27 20.78 -26.02
N GLY A 136 10.79 21.90 -26.52
CA GLY A 136 12.06 22.49 -26.05
C GLY A 136 13.33 21.85 -26.65
N GLY A 137 14.50 22.22 -26.13
CA GLY A 137 15.81 21.85 -26.65
C GLY A 137 16.24 20.39 -26.44
N ALA A 138 15.58 19.66 -25.54
CA ALA A 138 15.83 18.25 -25.28
C ALA A 138 14.54 17.45 -25.12
N ALA A 139 14.61 16.15 -25.40
CA ALA A 139 13.51 15.22 -25.11
C ALA A 139 13.25 15.16 -23.59
N GLY A 140 11.98 15.05 -23.23
CA GLY A 140 11.55 15.12 -21.83
C GLY A 140 11.48 16.55 -21.28
N SER A 141 11.81 17.56 -22.09
CA SER A 141 11.83 18.99 -21.70
C SER A 141 12.81 19.36 -20.57
N TYR A 142 13.67 18.43 -20.15
CA TYR A 142 14.81 18.68 -19.24
C TYR A 142 16.09 18.94 -20.05
N TYR A 143 16.29 20.18 -20.52
CA TYR A 143 17.50 20.57 -21.24
C TYR A 143 18.54 21.19 -20.30
N ALA A 144 19.59 20.45 -19.95
CA ALA A 144 20.69 20.96 -19.11
C ALA A 144 21.44 22.17 -19.72
N GLY A 145 21.40 22.30 -21.06
CA GLY A 145 21.94 23.45 -21.78
C GLY A 145 21.02 24.67 -21.82
N ALA A 146 19.85 24.63 -21.16
CA ALA A 146 18.93 25.77 -21.14
C ALA A 146 19.57 26.96 -20.42
N THR A 147 19.54 28.11 -21.09
CA THR A 147 19.92 29.42 -20.52
C THR A 147 18.73 30.36 -20.36
N GLU A 148 17.58 29.97 -20.91
CA GLU A 148 16.31 30.69 -20.90
C GLU A 148 15.17 29.66 -20.91
N VAL A 149 14.03 30.00 -20.29
CA VAL A 149 12.80 29.17 -20.24
C VAL A 149 12.31 28.72 -21.63
N PHE A 150 12.58 29.50 -22.67
CA PHE A 150 12.23 29.18 -24.05
C PHE A 150 12.92 27.92 -24.58
N HIS A 151 14.06 27.54 -24.01
CA HIS A 151 14.75 26.30 -24.35
C HIS A 151 14.13 25.08 -23.66
N GLU A 152 13.15 25.24 -22.76
CA GLU A 152 12.59 24.16 -21.96
C GLU A 152 11.31 23.58 -22.59
N GLY A 153 10.53 24.35 -23.35
CA GLY A 153 9.30 23.85 -23.96
C GLY A 153 8.29 24.93 -24.37
N ILE A 154 7.09 24.48 -24.74
CA ILE A 154 5.94 25.38 -24.94
C ILE A 154 5.49 25.95 -23.59
N ARG A 155 5.36 27.28 -23.56
CA ARG A 155 4.88 28.05 -22.42
C ARG A 155 3.44 28.49 -22.66
N ILE A 156 2.54 27.94 -21.86
CA ILE A 156 1.09 28.12 -21.92
C ILE A 156 0.73 29.19 -20.88
N PRO A 157 0.42 30.44 -21.28
CA PRO A 157 -0.07 31.45 -20.35
C PRO A 157 -1.49 31.07 -19.87
N PRO A 158 -1.99 31.61 -18.74
CA PRO A 158 -3.34 31.35 -18.27
C PRO A 158 -4.42 31.68 -19.31
N LEU A 159 -5.13 30.66 -19.79
CA LEU A 159 -6.14 30.78 -20.85
C LEU A 159 -7.27 29.74 -20.71
N ARG A 160 -8.40 29.95 -21.40
CA ARG A 160 -9.51 28.97 -21.49
C ARG A 160 -9.16 27.84 -22.47
N LEU A 161 -8.97 26.63 -21.94
CA LEU A 161 -8.91 25.40 -22.72
C LEU A 161 -10.31 24.92 -23.11
N VAL A 162 -11.27 25.12 -22.21
CA VAL A 162 -12.70 24.92 -22.44
C VAL A 162 -13.40 26.22 -22.08
N ASP A 163 -14.25 26.73 -22.97
CA ASP A 163 -15.07 27.92 -22.78
C ASP A 163 -16.54 27.48 -22.75
N LYS A 164 -17.21 27.63 -21.61
CA LYS A 164 -18.62 27.26 -21.39
C LYS A 164 -18.98 25.85 -21.89
N GLY A 165 -18.11 24.88 -21.60
CA GLY A 165 -18.26 23.48 -22.00
C GLY A 165 -17.79 23.15 -23.42
N VAL A 166 -17.39 24.12 -24.25
CA VAL A 166 -16.86 23.91 -25.60
C VAL A 166 -15.33 23.88 -25.56
N LEU A 167 -14.72 22.79 -26.03
CA LEU A 167 -13.26 22.67 -26.13
C LEU A 167 -12.69 23.63 -27.18
N ASN A 168 -11.70 24.42 -26.80
CA ASN A 168 -10.93 25.25 -27.73
C ASN A 168 -9.96 24.37 -28.53
N SER A 169 -10.46 23.79 -29.63
CA SER A 169 -9.70 22.87 -30.49
C SER A 169 -8.45 23.50 -31.09
N GLY A 170 -8.46 24.82 -31.39
CA GLY A 170 -7.30 25.54 -31.89
C GLY A 170 -6.16 25.59 -30.89
N VAL A 171 -6.45 25.93 -29.64
CA VAL A 171 -5.47 25.83 -28.53
C VAL A 171 -5.03 24.38 -28.34
N PHE A 172 -5.97 23.45 -28.27
CA PHE A 172 -5.68 22.04 -27.97
C PHE A 172 -4.71 21.43 -29.00
N GLU A 173 -4.99 21.55 -30.29
CA GLU A 173 -4.10 21.03 -31.33
C GLU A 173 -2.80 21.85 -31.46
N MET A 174 -2.79 23.16 -31.18
CA MET A 174 -1.56 23.95 -31.08
C MET A 174 -0.60 23.38 -30.01
N LEU A 175 -1.11 22.96 -28.85
CA LEU A 175 -0.29 22.31 -27.83
C LEU A 175 0.30 20.99 -28.38
N LEU A 176 -0.54 20.15 -28.99
CA LEU A 176 -0.11 18.84 -29.51
C LEU A 176 0.89 18.94 -30.67
N HIS A 177 0.84 20.00 -31.47
CA HIS A 177 1.82 20.27 -32.52
C HIS A 177 3.22 20.64 -32.00
N ASN A 178 3.37 21.02 -30.72
CA ASN A 178 4.62 21.48 -30.14
C ASN A 178 5.33 20.45 -29.22
N VAL A 179 4.80 19.22 -29.11
CA VAL A 179 5.33 18.17 -28.23
C VAL A 179 5.83 16.95 -29.00
N ARG A 180 6.77 16.19 -28.42
CA ARG A 180 7.28 14.96 -29.06
C ARG A 180 6.33 13.77 -28.95
N GLN A 181 5.39 13.76 -28.00
CA GLN A 181 4.49 12.63 -27.70
C GLN A 181 2.99 13.03 -27.73
N PRO A 182 2.47 13.53 -28.86
CA PRO A 182 1.12 14.11 -28.93
C PRO A 182 0.00 13.13 -28.51
N ASP A 183 0.14 11.82 -28.75
CA ASP A 183 -0.86 10.83 -28.36
C ASP A 183 -0.88 10.53 -26.85
N GLU A 184 0.21 10.82 -26.13
CA GLU A 184 0.28 10.73 -24.67
C GLU A 184 -0.19 12.03 -24.03
N THR A 185 0.32 13.19 -24.47
CA THR A 185 -0.13 14.52 -24.04
C THR A 185 -1.64 14.71 -24.25
N ARG A 186 -2.19 14.26 -25.39
CA ARG A 186 -3.64 14.24 -25.64
C ARG A 186 -4.38 13.35 -24.64
N GLY A 187 -3.82 12.21 -24.27
CA GLY A 187 -4.41 11.31 -23.26
C GLY A 187 -4.45 11.96 -21.89
N ASP A 188 -3.33 12.52 -21.46
CA ASP A 188 -3.16 13.10 -20.12
C ASP A 188 -3.97 14.40 -19.96
N LEU A 189 -4.04 15.28 -20.97
CA LEU A 189 -4.92 16.46 -20.95
C LEU A 189 -6.41 16.05 -20.87
N ASN A 190 -6.83 15.02 -21.60
CA ASN A 190 -8.20 14.51 -21.50
C ASN A 190 -8.48 13.87 -20.12
N ALA A 191 -7.51 13.20 -19.52
CA ALA A 191 -7.60 12.67 -18.16
C ALA A 191 -7.78 13.80 -17.12
N GLN A 192 -7.05 14.91 -17.27
CA GLN A 192 -7.23 16.11 -16.44
C GLN A 192 -8.65 16.70 -16.58
N ILE A 193 -9.14 16.92 -17.81
CA ILE A 193 -10.49 17.45 -18.07
C ILE A 193 -11.58 16.51 -17.50
N ALA A 194 -11.42 15.20 -17.66
CA ALA A 194 -12.35 14.20 -17.12
C ALA A 194 -12.36 14.21 -15.57
N ALA A 195 -11.19 14.31 -14.94
CA ALA A 195 -11.06 14.40 -13.49
C ALA A 195 -11.67 15.68 -12.92
N LEU A 196 -11.50 16.84 -13.58
CA LEU A 196 -12.19 18.08 -13.20
C LEU A 196 -13.71 17.90 -13.18
N GLY A 197 -14.28 17.22 -14.19
CA GLY A 197 -15.72 16.90 -14.22
C GLY A 197 -16.18 15.95 -13.11
N ILE A 198 -15.31 15.06 -12.61
CA ILE A 198 -15.59 14.21 -11.45
C ILE A 198 -15.66 15.05 -10.17
N GLY A 199 -14.65 15.91 -9.94
CA GLY A 199 -14.60 16.81 -8.78
C GLY A 199 -15.77 17.79 -8.73
N GLU A 200 -16.09 18.40 -9.88
CA GLU A 200 -17.26 19.25 -10.10
C GLU A 200 -18.55 18.56 -9.64
N ARG A 201 -18.83 17.35 -10.14
CA ARG A 201 -20.00 16.57 -9.74
C ARG A 201 -19.98 16.22 -8.25
N ALA A 202 -18.83 15.86 -7.69
CA ALA A 202 -18.72 15.53 -6.28
C ALA A 202 -19.04 16.72 -5.36
N VAL A 203 -18.50 17.91 -5.67
CA VAL A 203 -18.77 19.13 -4.91
C VAL A 203 -20.19 19.63 -5.14
N ALA A 204 -20.73 19.56 -6.35
CA ALA A 204 -22.13 19.89 -6.63
C ALA A 204 -23.11 18.99 -5.86
N ARG A 205 -22.82 17.69 -5.72
CA ARG A 205 -23.60 16.78 -4.84
C ARG A 205 -23.57 17.24 -3.38
N MET A 206 -22.41 17.66 -2.87
CA MET A 206 -22.28 18.17 -1.50
C MET A 206 -23.05 19.48 -1.29
N ALA A 207 -22.94 20.44 -2.22
CA ALA A 207 -23.66 21.71 -2.15
C ALA A 207 -25.18 21.51 -2.20
N LYS A 208 -25.70 20.61 -3.05
CA LYS A 208 -27.12 20.24 -3.09
C LYS A 208 -27.60 19.53 -1.82
N LYS A 209 -26.77 18.68 -1.21
CA LYS A 209 -27.11 17.93 0.02
C LYS A 209 -27.11 18.80 1.28
N TYR A 210 -26.10 19.66 1.44
CA TYR A 210 -25.86 20.40 2.69
C TYR A 210 -26.29 21.87 2.63
N GLY A 211 -26.58 22.38 1.44
CA GLY A 211 -26.84 23.80 1.17
C GLY A 211 -25.57 24.56 0.79
N SER A 212 -25.74 25.49 -0.15
CA SER A 212 -24.67 26.31 -0.73
C SER A 212 -23.91 27.16 0.31
N ALA A 213 -24.63 27.82 1.22
CA ALA A 213 -24.03 28.65 2.28
C ALA A 213 -23.44 27.82 3.44
N PRO A 214 -24.09 26.76 3.97
CA PRO A 214 -23.47 25.86 4.95
C PRO A 214 -22.19 25.18 4.45
N LEU A 215 -22.10 24.84 3.15
CA LEU A 215 -20.85 24.29 2.59
C LEU A 215 -19.71 25.31 2.62
N ALA A 216 -19.98 26.58 2.26
CA ALA A 216 -18.98 27.64 2.32
C ALA A 216 -18.53 27.93 3.77
N ALA A 217 -19.47 27.96 4.73
CA ALA A 217 -19.14 28.08 6.15
C ALA A 217 -18.31 26.89 6.68
N ALA A 218 -18.55 25.67 6.19
CA ALA A 218 -17.73 24.51 6.52
C ALA A 218 -16.30 24.64 5.99
N MET A 219 -16.14 25.09 4.74
CA MET A 219 -14.82 25.33 4.12
C MET A 219 -14.01 26.37 4.92
N ALA A 220 -14.65 27.48 5.31
CA ALA A 220 -14.03 28.48 6.19
C ALA A 220 -13.60 27.88 7.54
N ALA A 221 -14.50 27.14 8.20
CA ALA A 221 -14.20 26.49 9.49
C ALA A 221 -13.09 25.43 9.40
N ILE A 222 -12.92 24.75 8.25
CA ILE A 222 -11.80 23.82 7.98
C ILE A 222 -10.47 24.59 7.89
N LEU A 223 -10.44 25.72 7.17
CA LEU A 223 -9.25 26.58 7.07
C LEU A 223 -8.84 27.11 8.46
N ASP A 224 -9.78 27.66 9.21
CA ASP A 224 -9.52 28.21 10.55
C ASP A 224 -9.13 27.10 11.54
N GLY A 225 -9.66 25.88 11.38
CA GLY A 225 -9.22 24.70 12.13
C GLY A 225 -7.77 24.34 11.85
N SER A 226 -7.39 24.31 10.58
CA SER A 226 -6.02 23.99 10.13
C SER A 226 -5.01 25.06 10.57
N GLU A 227 -5.43 26.33 10.58
CA GLU A 227 -4.66 27.44 11.15
C GLU A 227 -4.44 27.27 12.66
N ARG A 228 -5.50 26.99 13.44
CA ARG A 228 -5.40 26.75 14.89
C ARG A 228 -4.46 25.58 15.20
N MET A 229 -4.52 24.49 14.42
CA MET A 229 -3.63 23.35 14.56
C MET A 229 -2.17 23.71 14.29
N MET A 230 -1.89 24.48 13.23
CA MET A 230 -0.53 24.95 12.94
C MET A 230 0.01 25.89 14.03
N ARG A 231 -0.78 26.89 14.45
CA ARG A 231 -0.42 27.83 15.53
C ARG A 231 -0.11 27.11 16.84
N ALA A 232 -0.92 26.11 17.20
CA ALA A 232 -0.68 25.27 18.38
C ALA A 232 0.62 24.44 18.25
N ALA A 233 0.89 23.85 17.09
CA ALA A 233 2.10 23.09 16.84
C ALA A 233 3.37 23.97 16.88
N LEU A 234 3.31 25.17 16.29
CA LEU A 234 4.39 26.17 16.36
C LEU A 234 4.60 26.64 17.81
N LYS A 235 3.53 26.91 18.56
CA LYS A 235 3.60 27.31 19.98
C LYS A 235 4.30 26.29 20.87
N ALA A 236 4.27 25.00 20.51
CA ALA A 236 4.94 23.92 21.24
C ALA A 236 6.46 23.81 20.95
N LEU A 237 6.99 24.49 19.93
CA LEU A 237 8.43 24.63 19.71
C LEU A 237 9.02 25.73 20.62
N PRO A 238 10.31 25.71 20.96
CA PRO A 238 10.96 26.84 21.63
C PRO A 238 11.07 28.06 20.69
N ASP A 239 11.01 29.25 21.26
CA ASP A 239 11.31 30.51 20.55
C ASP A 239 12.82 30.64 20.31
N GLY A 240 13.20 31.24 19.18
CA GLY A 240 14.59 31.44 18.83
C GLY A 240 14.83 31.74 17.36
N GLU A 241 16.09 32.03 17.05
CA GLU A 241 16.58 32.22 15.68
C GLU A 241 17.62 31.16 15.33
N ALA A 242 17.57 30.67 14.10
CA ALA A 242 18.57 29.78 13.53
C ALA A 242 18.89 30.19 12.10
N SER A 243 20.08 29.83 11.61
CA SER A 243 20.43 30.04 10.20
C SER A 243 21.20 28.84 9.67
N PHE A 244 20.99 28.52 8.40
CA PHE A 244 21.69 27.44 7.74
C PHE A 244 22.02 27.81 6.30
N VAL A 245 23.10 27.22 5.79
CA VAL A 245 23.62 27.40 4.44
C VAL A 245 23.83 26.03 3.82
N GLU A 246 23.23 25.83 2.66
CA GLU A 246 23.38 24.65 1.81
C GLU A 246 24.01 25.09 0.49
N LEU A 247 24.74 24.19 -0.18
CA LEU A 247 25.36 24.46 -1.48
C LEU A 247 24.84 23.49 -2.55
N VAL A 248 24.60 24.00 -3.75
CA VAL A 248 24.48 23.23 -4.98
C VAL A 248 25.85 23.25 -5.68
N ASP A 249 26.25 22.13 -6.30
CA ASP A 249 27.60 21.98 -6.87
C ASP A 249 27.85 22.92 -8.07
N ASP A 250 26.95 22.96 -9.06
CA ASP A 250 27.07 23.74 -10.30
C ASP A 250 25.69 24.04 -10.94
N ASP A 251 25.64 24.88 -11.98
CA ASP A 251 24.44 25.14 -12.81
C ASP A 251 24.47 24.47 -14.19
N GLY A 252 25.47 23.63 -14.48
CA GLY A 252 25.72 23.07 -15.80
C GLY A 252 26.26 24.07 -16.86
N GLN A 253 26.41 25.34 -16.51
CA GLN A 253 27.01 26.39 -17.37
C GLN A 253 28.34 26.92 -16.78
N SER A 254 28.52 26.79 -15.47
CA SER A 254 29.65 27.25 -14.69
C SER A 254 29.94 26.30 -13.52
N ASP A 255 31.22 26.10 -13.18
CA ASP A 255 31.64 25.29 -12.01
C ASP A 255 31.50 26.08 -10.67
N GLU A 256 30.70 27.15 -10.62
CA GLU A 256 30.54 28.00 -9.43
C GLU A 256 29.45 27.45 -8.48
N PRO A 257 29.77 27.16 -7.20
CA PRO A 257 28.79 26.61 -6.27
C PRO A 257 27.69 27.61 -5.90
N ILE A 258 26.43 27.18 -6.05
CA ILE A 258 25.27 28.02 -5.79
C ILE A 258 24.92 27.97 -4.30
N ARG A 259 24.99 29.12 -3.63
CA ARG A 259 24.63 29.28 -2.22
C ARG A 259 23.12 29.39 -2.04
N LEU A 260 22.58 28.58 -1.14
CA LEU A 260 21.22 28.66 -0.60
C LEU A 260 21.32 28.95 0.90
N GLN A 261 20.65 30.00 1.36
CA GLN A 261 20.66 30.41 2.77
C GLN A 261 19.24 30.61 3.26
N VAL A 262 18.97 30.17 4.48
CA VAL A 262 17.73 30.47 5.20
C VAL A 262 18.04 30.88 6.64
N LYS A 263 17.41 31.97 7.09
CA LYS A 263 17.25 32.33 8.49
C LYS A 263 15.81 31.98 8.90
N ILE A 264 15.66 31.27 10.01
CA ILE A 264 14.38 30.99 10.65
C ILE A 264 14.29 31.83 11.92
N THR A 265 13.19 32.55 12.09
CA THR A 265 12.82 33.25 13.34
C THR A 265 11.49 32.69 13.81
N LYS A 266 11.50 31.98 14.94
CA LYS A 266 10.31 31.40 15.57
C LYS A 266 9.92 32.25 16.78
N THR A 267 8.68 32.74 16.81
CA THR A 267 8.19 33.56 17.92
C THR A 267 6.74 33.22 18.24
N GLY A 268 6.49 32.78 19.48
CA GLY A 268 5.18 32.35 19.95
C GLY A 268 4.56 31.27 19.04
N GLU A 269 3.44 31.61 18.40
CA GLU A 269 2.67 30.74 17.51
C GLU A 269 2.94 31.00 16.01
N THR A 270 3.98 31.75 15.68
CA THR A 270 4.34 32.13 14.30
C THR A 270 5.79 31.78 13.95
N ILE A 271 6.06 31.62 12.66
CA ILE A 271 7.42 31.36 12.15
C ILE A 271 7.68 32.12 10.85
N GLY A 272 8.81 32.83 10.81
CA GLY A 272 9.32 33.52 9.63
C GLY A 272 10.53 32.79 9.04
N LEU A 273 10.61 32.71 7.72
CA LEU A 273 11.73 32.16 6.96
C LEU A 273 12.22 33.18 5.94
N ASP A 274 13.42 33.70 6.14
CA ASP A 274 14.06 34.69 5.29
C ASP A 274 15.21 34.05 4.49
N PHE A 275 15.14 34.15 3.16
CA PHE A 275 16.14 33.59 2.25
C PHE A 275 17.19 34.62 1.79
N ALA A 276 17.25 35.79 2.42
CA ALA A 276 18.33 36.76 2.24
C ALA A 276 19.72 36.11 2.40
N GLY A 277 20.62 36.41 1.44
CA GLY A 277 21.94 35.77 1.34
C GLY A 277 21.99 34.49 0.50
N SER A 278 20.86 34.06 -0.08
CA SER A 278 20.85 33.12 -1.22
C SER A 278 21.41 33.79 -2.48
N SER A 279 21.91 32.98 -3.41
CA SER A 279 22.52 33.47 -4.67
C SER A 279 21.50 34.18 -5.56
N ARG A 280 21.98 35.05 -6.45
CA ARG A 280 21.20 35.49 -7.62
C ARG A 280 20.79 34.28 -8.47
N GLN A 281 19.74 34.43 -9.27
CA GLN A 281 19.38 33.41 -10.25
C GLN A 281 20.56 33.13 -11.18
N VAL A 282 20.76 31.86 -11.51
CA VAL A 282 21.88 31.38 -12.33
C VAL A 282 21.45 31.22 -13.79
N ARG A 283 22.42 31.03 -14.69
CA ARG A 283 22.14 30.92 -16.13
C ARG A 283 21.52 29.57 -16.48
N GLY A 284 22.02 28.49 -15.90
CA GLY A 284 21.51 27.14 -16.13
C GLY A 284 20.14 26.87 -15.48
N PRO A 285 19.51 25.72 -15.78
CA PRO A 285 18.11 25.43 -15.44
C PRO A 285 17.83 25.15 -13.95
N VAL A 286 18.80 25.36 -13.06
CA VAL A 286 18.68 25.10 -11.62
C VAL A 286 18.24 26.36 -10.88
N ASN A 287 17.08 26.90 -11.26
CA ASN A 287 16.41 28.00 -10.58
C ASN A 287 15.02 27.58 -10.07
N ASN A 288 14.55 28.23 -9.00
CA ASN A 288 13.26 27.98 -8.38
C ASN A 288 12.29 29.16 -8.59
N THR A 289 11.04 28.86 -8.95
CA THR A 289 9.92 29.81 -8.78
C THR A 289 9.59 30.02 -7.29
N PRO A 290 8.93 31.12 -6.89
CA PRO A 290 8.42 31.32 -5.53
C PRO A 290 7.60 30.14 -4.99
N ALA A 291 6.62 29.66 -5.77
CA ALA A 291 5.71 28.58 -5.36
C ALA A 291 6.44 27.29 -4.98
N MET A 292 7.50 26.94 -5.71
CA MET A 292 8.36 25.80 -5.42
C MET A 292 9.10 25.95 -4.09
N THR A 293 9.69 27.13 -3.85
CA THR A 293 10.38 27.43 -2.60
C THR A 293 9.43 27.40 -1.40
N CYS A 294 8.25 28.01 -1.53
CA CYS A 294 7.20 27.95 -0.52
C CYS A 294 6.77 26.49 -0.26
N SER A 295 6.58 25.67 -1.30
CA SER A 295 6.28 24.24 -1.15
C SER A 295 7.34 23.50 -0.33
N ALA A 296 8.63 23.74 -0.60
CA ALA A 296 9.72 23.12 0.17
C ALA A 296 9.75 23.57 1.64
N VAL A 297 9.43 24.84 1.90
CA VAL A 297 9.26 25.37 3.26
C VAL A 297 8.10 24.69 3.98
N TYR A 298 6.91 24.64 3.38
CA TYR A 298 5.74 24.02 3.99
C TYR A 298 5.92 22.53 4.24
N TYR A 299 6.51 21.81 3.28
CA TYR A 299 6.91 20.42 3.47
C TYR A 299 7.84 20.24 4.68
N ALA A 300 8.92 21.02 4.75
CA ALA A 300 9.91 20.88 5.82
C ALA A 300 9.34 21.23 7.21
N LEU A 301 8.48 22.27 7.29
CA LEU A 301 7.78 22.63 8.51
C LEU A 301 6.80 21.53 8.97
N LEU A 302 5.92 21.05 8.09
CA LEU A 302 4.95 20.01 8.42
C LEU A 302 5.64 18.70 8.83
N ALA A 303 6.71 18.31 8.12
CA ALA A 303 7.51 17.13 8.44
C ALA A 303 8.27 17.25 9.79
N ALA A 304 8.71 18.45 10.17
CA ALA A 304 9.40 18.70 11.44
C ALA A 304 8.45 18.83 12.65
N LEU A 305 7.27 19.42 12.44
CA LEU A 305 6.22 19.54 13.46
C LEU A 305 5.60 18.17 13.75
N GLY A 306 5.27 17.41 12.70
CA GLY A 306 4.57 16.14 12.76
C GLY A 306 3.09 16.28 13.15
N GLY A 307 2.41 15.14 13.27
CA GLY A 307 0.98 15.06 13.55
C GLY A 307 0.10 15.36 12.33
N ASP A 308 -1.21 15.23 12.52
CA ASP A 308 -2.22 15.25 11.44
C ASP A 308 -2.68 16.67 11.08
N ILE A 309 -1.74 17.62 10.93
CA ILE A 309 -2.05 18.99 10.50
C ILE A 309 -2.49 18.95 9.02
N PRO A 310 -3.73 19.35 8.67
CA PRO A 310 -4.18 19.33 7.28
C PRO A 310 -3.39 20.35 6.45
N ALA A 311 -2.70 19.87 5.42
CA ALA A 311 -2.01 20.75 4.47
C ALA A 311 -3.03 21.42 3.55
N ASN A 312 -3.40 22.67 3.86
CA ASN A 312 -4.32 23.49 3.09
C ASN A 312 -4.02 24.98 3.33
N SER A 313 -4.74 25.90 2.67
CA SER A 313 -4.45 27.35 2.79
C SER A 313 -4.57 27.91 4.21
N GLY A 314 -5.21 27.20 5.15
CA GLY A 314 -5.37 27.60 6.54
C GLY A 314 -4.08 27.41 7.34
N CYS A 315 -3.41 26.25 7.22
CA CYS A 315 -2.18 26.01 7.96
C CYS A 315 -1.02 26.94 7.53
N TYR A 316 -1.05 27.47 6.31
CA TYR A 316 0.00 28.36 5.81
C TYR A 316 -0.05 29.78 6.41
N ARG A 317 -1.20 30.22 6.96
CA ARG A 317 -1.40 31.58 7.51
C ARG A 317 -0.49 31.95 8.68
N ALA A 318 0.08 30.97 9.39
CA ALA A 318 1.00 31.19 10.51
C ALA A 318 2.50 31.24 10.10
N VAL A 319 2.78 31.13 8.79
CA VAL A 319 4.13 31.03 8.22
C VAL A 319 4.37 32.22 7.28
N THR A 320 5.43 32.98 7.51
CA THR A 320 5.89 34.04 6.60
C THR A 320 7.14 33.59 5.86
N VAL A 321 7.20 33.79 4.54
CA VAL A 321 8.35 33.43 3.71
C VAL A 321 8.80 34.65 2.91
N THR A 322 10.05 35.08 3.10
CA THR A 322 10.65 36.23 2.42
C THR A 322 11.68 35.76 1.39
N LEU A 323 11.41 36.03 0.11
CA LEU A 323 12.22 35.57 -1.02
C LEU A 323 12.75 36.75 -1.85
N PRO A 324 14.08 37.00 -1.89
CA PRO A 324 14.64 38.07 -2.71
C PRO A 324 14.32 37.86 -4.20
N GLU A 325 13.77 38.87 -4.87
CA GLU A 325 13.48 38.82 -6.31
C GLU A 325 14.78 38.71 -7.13
N GLY A 326 14.73 37.96 -8.23
CA GLY A 326 15.91 37.72 -9.08
C GLY A 326 16.95 36.78 -8.45
N SER A 327 16.54 35.99 -7.46
CA SER A 327 17.38 35.01 -6.76
C SER A 327 17.12 33.59 -7.25
N VAL A 328 18.04 32.68 -6.95
CA VAL A 328 17.86 31.25 -7.27
C VAL A 328 16.62 30.64 -6.60
N VAL A 329 16.08 31.27 -5.54
CA VAL A 329 14.86 30.81 -4.82
C VAL A 329 13.58 31.56 -5.22
N ASN A 330 13.70 32.63 -6.01
CA ASN A 330 12.62 33.43 -6.56
C ASN A 330 13.13 34.05 -7.88
N ALA A 331 13.13 33.20 -8.90
CA ALA A 331 13.71 33.51 -10.19
C ALA A 331 12.80 34.38 -11.05
N ALA A 332 13.35 35.47 -11.57
CA ALA A 332 12.71 36.35 -12.53
C ALA A 332 12.86 35.81 -13.96
N PHE A 333 11.86 36.09 -14.80
CA PHE A 333 11.88 35.81 -16.23
C PHE A 333 13.11 36.46 -16.91
N PRO A 334 13.82 35.77 -17.83
CA PRO A 334 13.49 34.49 -18.47
C PRO A 334 14.26 33.27 -17.92
N ALA A 335 14.73 33.27 -16.67
CA ALA A 335 15.61 32.20 -16.15
C ALA A 335 14.99 30.79 -16.20
N PRO A 336 15.69 29.78 -16.76
CA PRO A 336 15.20 28.42 -16.92
C PRO A 336 15.04 27.70 -15.56
N VAL A 337 13.99 26.87 -15.42
CA VAL A 337 13.53 26.26 -14.15
C VAL A 337 13.23 24.75 -14.23
N ALA A 338 13.45 24.05 -15.34
CA ALA A 338 13.21 22.61 -15.42
C ALA A 338 14.02 21.83 -14.37
N GLY A 339 15.27 22.26 -14.14
CA GLY A 339 16.18 21.72 -13.12
C GLY A 339 15.87 22.12 -11.67
N ARG A 340 14.78 22.85 -11.41
CA ARG A 340 14.37 23.34 -10.07
C ARG A 340 14.49 22.33 -8.93
N MET A 341 14.21 21.04 -9.17
CA MET A 341 14.27 20.02 -8.11
C MET A 341 15.67 19.82 -7.53
N VAL A 342 16.74 20.18 -8.25
CA VAL A 342 18.11 20.24 -7.72
C VAL A 342 18.20 21.26 -6.57
N VAL A 343 17.60 22.43 -6.75
CA VAL A 343 17.53 23.50 -5.75
C VAL A 343 16.49 23.18 -4.68
N ASN A 344 15.31 22.70 -5.06
CA ASN A 344 14.19 22.60 -4.12
C ASN A 344 14.44 21.56 -3.01
N HIS A 345 15.07 20.43 -3.33
CA HIS A 345 15.52 19.47 -2.32
C HIS A 345 16.52 20.09 -1.34
N ARG A 346 17.38 21.00 -1.81
CA ARG A 346 18.40 21.70 -1.02
C ARG A 346 17.84 22.83 -0.18
N ILE A 347 16.77 23.49 -0.64
CA ILE A 347 15.95 24.39 0.20
C ILE A 347 15.37 23.59 1.37
N ALA A 348 14.77 22.43 1.10
CA ALA A 348 14.21 21.59 2.17
C ALA A 348 15.29 21.12 3.17
N THR A 349 16.48 20.71 2.72
CA THR A 349 17.58 20.37 3.66
C THR A 349 18.15 21.58 4.38
N ALA A 350 18.15 22.78 3.78
CA ALA A 350 18.55 24.01 4.45
C ALA A 350 17.56 24.39 5.57
N VAL A 351 16.25 24.31 5.31
CA VAL A 351 15.20 24.54 6.32
C VAL A 351 15.32 23.51 7.45
N PHE A 352 15.50 22.23 7.15
CA PHE A 352 15.79 21.22 8.17
C PHE A 352 17.09 21.51 8.94
N GLY A 353 18.15 21.96 8.28
CA GLY A 353 19.43 22.32 8.93
C GLY A 353 19.32 23.51 9.89
N ALA A 354 18.41 24.45 9.62
CA ALA A 354 18.06 25.53 10.54
C ALA A 354 17.17 25.00 11.69
N LEU A 355 16.10 24.25 11.39
CA LEU A 355 15.22 23.65 12.40
C LEU A 355 15.95 22.69 13.34
N ALA A 356 17.00 21.99 12.88
CA ALA A 356 17.82 21.09 13.70
C ALA A 356 18.64 21.82 14.78
N GLN A 357 18.74 23.15 14.72
CA GLN A 357 19.34 23.97 15.77
C GLN A 357 18.32 24.37 16.85
N ILE A 358 17.02 24.26 16.54
CA ILE A 358 15.88 24.60 17.42
C ILE A 358 15.29 23.32 18.06
N VAL A 359 15.15 22.23 17.29
CA VAL A 359 14.61 20.92 17.71
C VAL A 359 15.47 19.74 17.20
N PRO A 360 16.73 19.61 17.66
CA PRO A 360 17.70 18.62 17.16
C PRO A 360 17.24 17.15 17.26
N GLU A 361 16.34 16.83 18.19
CA GLU A 361 15.83 15.48 18.41
C GLU A 361 14.74 15.05 17.41
N ARG A 362 14.14 16.00 16.68
CA ARG A 362 13.08 15.73 15.69
C ARG A 362 13.62 15.58 14.27
N ILE A 363 14.72 16.25 13.95
CA ILE A 363 15.19 16.36 12.56
C ILE A 363 16.15 15.21 12.21
N PRO A 364 15.88 14.43 11.15
CA PRO A 364 16.84 13.43 10.66
C PRO A 364 18.06 14.09 10.01
N ALA A 365 19.14 13.33 9.81
CA ALA A 365 20.21 13.76 8.92
C ALA A 365 19.66 13.99 7.50
N ALA A 366 20.34 14.83 6.71
CA ALA A 366 19.97 15.09 5.33
C ALA A 366 19.87 13.78 4.51
N TYR A 367 18.83 13.70 3.69
CA TYR A 367 18.62 12.63 2.72
C TYR A 367 19.43 12.88 1.44
N TYR A 368 19.25 12.06 0.41
CA TYR A 368 19.98 12.15 -0.86
C TYR A 368 19.93 13.51 -1.59
N ALA A 369 18.96 14.37 -1.26
CA ALA A 369 18.91 15.81 -1.58
C ALA A 369 19.03 16.23 -3.05
N ILE A 370 18.73 15.33 -4.01
CA ILE A 370 18.58 15.61 -5.44
C ILE A 370 17.94 14.40 -6.13
N SER A 371 16.81 14.57 -6.82
CA SER A 371 16.26 13.52 -7.67
C SER A 371 16.91 13.53 -9.04
N TYR A 372 17.34 12.35 -9.49
CA TYR A 372 18.01 12.19 -10.77
C TYR A 372 17.00 11.84 -11.85
N VAL A 373 16.48 12.87 -12.49
CA VAL A 373 15.68 12.75 -13.71
C VAL A 373 16.60 12.35 -14.87
N TYR A 374 16.14 11.44 -15.73
CA TYR A 374 16.73 11.25 -17.04
C TYR A 374 15.64 11.04 -18.10
N ALA A 375 15.90 11.56 -19.29
CA ALA A 375 15.03 11.41 -20.45
C ALA A 375 15.82 10.86 -21.65
N LEU A 376 15.29 9.83 -22.29
CA LEU A 376 15.87 9.18 -23.47
C LEU A 376 14.93 9.36 -24.65
N GLN A 377 15.43 9.95 -25.74
CA GLN A 377 14.72 9.88 -27.02
C GLN A 377 15.06 8.55 -27.70
N THR A 378 14.04 7.81 -28.08
CA THR A 378 14.16 6.56 -28.83
C THR A 378 13.28 6.58 -30.07
N THR A 379 13.41 5.56 -30.93
CA THR A 379 12.51 5.36 -32.08
C THR A 379 12.02 3.93 -32.02
N ASN A 380 10.70 3.75 -32.03
CA ASN A 380 10.07 2.43 -31.93
C ASN A 380 10.22 1.64 -33.24
N PRO A 381 9.89 0.33 -33.28
CA PRO A 381 9.99 -0.49 -34.50
C PRO A 381 9.15 0.01 -35.68
N THR A 382 8.15 0.87 -35.45
CA THR A 382 7.32 1.50 -36.50
C THR A 382 7.87 2.84 -37.00
N GLY A 383 9.06 3.26 -36.56
CA GLY A 383 9.68 4.53 -36.95
C GLY A 383 9.16 5.76 -36.20
N LYS A 384 8.24 5.61 -35.24
CA LYS A 384 7.75 6.73 -34.41
C LYS A 384 8.74 7.06 -33.30
N ARG A 385 9.01 8.35 -33.07
CA ARG A 385 9.79 8.82 -31.93
C ARG A 385 9.05 8.50 -30.62
N GLN A 386 9.81 8.08 -29.61
CA GLN A 386 9.34 7.89 -28.24
C GLN A 386 10.23 8.69 -27.28
N VAL A 387 9.63 9.19 -26.21
CA VAL A 387 10.36 9.77 -25.07
C VAL A 387 10.13 8.84 -23.89
N TYR A 388 11.20 8.24 -23.39
CA TYR A 388 11.21 7.56 -22.10
C TYR A 388 11.74 8.53 -21.05
N PHE A 389 11.03 8.69 -19.95
CA PHE A 389 11.36 9.56 -18.84
C PHE A 389 11.24 8.76 -17.54
N ASP A 390 12.22 8.90 -16.64
CA ASP A 390 12.18 8.29 -15.32
C ASP A 390 12.90 9.15 -14.25
N ILE A 391 12.62 8.85 -12.98
CA ILE A 391 13.11 9.58 -11.80
C ILE A 391 13.75 8.61 -10.81
N GLU A 392 15.07 8.70 -10.65
CA GLU A 392 15.80 7.90 -9.67
C GLU A 392 15.90 8.61 -8.31
N VAL A 393 15.47 7.90 -7.27
CA VAL A 393 15.45 8.36 -5.88
C VAL A 393 16.55 7.69 -5.06
N GLY A 394 17.00 8.35 -3.99
CA GLY A 394 18.07 7.84 -3.14
C GLY A 394 17.59 7.19 -1.83
N GLY A 395 18.39 7.36 -0.78
CA GLY A 395 18.08 6.91 0.58
C GLY A 395 17.79 8.07 1.54
N TRP A 396 17.11 7.73 2.63
CA TRP A 396 16.89 8.60 3.78
C TRP A 396 18.18 8.80 4.57
N GLY A 397 18.31 9.96 5.22
CA GLY A 397 19.33 10.15 6.25
C GLY A 397 19.00 9.37 7.53
N GLY A 398 20.02 9.03 8.31
CA GLY A 398 19.83 8.40 9.63
C GLY A 398 19.22 9.36 10.65
N HIS A 399 18.54 8.82 11.65
CA HIS A 399 17.82 9.58 12.68
C HIS A 399 18.11 9.03 14.08
N ALA A 400 17.66 9.72 15.13
CA ALA A 400 18.00 9.38 16.52
C ALA A 400 17.61 7.95 16.96
N ARG A 401 16.72 7.27 16.23
CA ARG A 401 16.26 5.89 16.52
C ARG A 401 16.86 4.83 15.59
N GLY A 402 17.63 5.18 14.55
CA GLY A 402 18.16 4.19 13.61
C GLY A 402 18.76 4.73 12.31
N ASP A 403 19.25 3.81 11.49
CA ASP A 403 19.72 4.10 10.12
C ASP A 403 18.55 4.47 9.20
N GLY A 404 18.80 5.32 8.21
CA GLY A 404 17.80 5.72 7.22
C GLY A 404 17.50 4.61 6.20
N ALA A 405 16.24 4.54 5.76
CA ALA A 405 15.78 3.63 4.71
C ALA A 405 16.58 3.80 3.40
N SER A 406 16.79 2.68 2.70
CA SER A 406 17.61 2.60 1.49
C SER A 406 16.73 2.47 0.25
N ALA A 407 17.03 3.23 -0.82
CA ALA A 407 16.25 3.23 -2.06
C ALA A 407 14.73 3.38 -1.80
N LEU A 408 14.41 4.36 -0.95
CA LEU A 408 13.05 4.72 -0.59
C LEU A 408 12.95 6.23 -0.79
N SER A 409 11.98 6.65 -1.61
CA SER A 409 11.76 8.06 -1.86
C SER A 409 11.56 8.83 -0.55
N CYS A 410 12.09 10.06 -0.52
CA CYS A 410 12.20 10.91 0.66
C CYS A 410 12.16 12.37 0.25
N GLY A 411 11.80 13.24 1.19
CA GLY A 411 11.77 14.68 0.96
C GLY A 411 10.54 15.06 0.16
N LEU A 412 10.79 15.84 -0.88
CA LEU A 412 9.78 16.42 -1.77
C LEU A 412 9.15 15.42 -2.75
N HIS A 413 9.58 14.15 -2.72
CA HIS A 413 9.09 13.05 -3.53
C HIS A 413 8.75 11.83 -2.67
N ASN A 414 7.74 11.10 -3.08
CA ASN A 414 7.31 9.78 -2.59
C ASN A 414 6.98 8.85 -3.80
N ASN A 415 7.58 9.15 -4.95
CA ASN A 415 7.29 8.53 -6.25
C ASN A 415 7.52 7.02 -6.23
N THR A 416 6.71 6.31 -7.00
CA THR A 416 6.94 4.90 -7.35
C THR A 416 7.96 4.78 -8.48
N ASN A 417 8.74 3.71 -8.50
CA ASN A 417 9.62 3.41 -9.64
C ASN A 417 8.81 2.79 -10.78
N ALA A 418 9.17 3.05 -12.04
CA ALA A 418 8.61 2.31 -13.15
C ALA A 418 9.05 0.82 -13.08
N PRO A 419 8.16 -0.16 -13.32
CA PRO A 419 8.56 -1.57 -13.42
C PRO A 419 9.41 -1.79 -14.67
N ILE A 420 10.58 -2.42 -14.54
CA ILE A 420 11.52 -2.66 -15.66
C ILE A 420 10.83 -3.38 -16.83
N GLU A 421 10.06 -4.42 -16.53
CA GLU A 421 9.30 -5.19 -17.53
C GLU A 421 8.34 -4.30 -18.35
N MET A 422 7.72 -3.29 -17.72
CA MET A 422 6.87 -2.31 -18.40
C MET A 422 7.69 -1.36 -19.28
N VAL A 423 8.86 -0.93 -18.80
CA VAL A 423 9.75 -0.02 -19.56
C VAL A 423 10.32 -0.74 -20.80
N GLU A 424 10.83 -1.96 -20.65
CA GLU A 424 11.35 -2.77 -21.77
C GLU A 424 10.26 -3.20 -22.76
N ALA A 425 9.02 -3.42 -22.30
CA ALA A 425 7.89 -3.71 -23.17
C ALA A 425 7.42 -2.48 -23.98
N LYS A 426 7.55 -1.27 -23.42
CA LYS A 426 7.07 -0.02 -24.06
C LYS A 426 8.12 0.70 -24.90
N TYR A 427 9.39 0.65 -24.51
CA TYR A 427 10.48 1.41 -25.12
C TYR A 427 11.63 0.47 -25.54
N PRO A 428 12.37 0.79 -26.64
CA PRO A 428 13.46 -0.05 -27.14
C PRO A 428 14.76 0.15 -26.31
N VAL A 429 14.66 -0.14 -25.02
CA VAL A 429 15.76 -0.11 -24.04
C VAL A 429 15.82 -1.46 -23.33
N THR A 430 17.01 -1.84 -22.86
CA THR A 430 17.20 -3.05 -22.06
C THR A 430 18.09 -2.74 -20.85
N PHE A 431 17.60 -3.08 -19.67
CA PHE A 431 18.28 -2.93 -18.39
C PHE A 431 19.12 -4.18 -18.12
N THR A 432 20.44 -4.04 -18.22
CA THR A 432 21.35 -5.16 -17.89
C THR A 432 21.48 -5.40 -16.39
N LYS A 433 21.11 -4.42 -15.55
CA LYS A 433 21.27 -4.44 -14.10
C LYS A 433 20.42 -3.34 -13.45
N TYR A 434 19.72 -3.69 -12.38
CA TYR A 434 19.02 -2.77 -11.49
C TYR A 434 19.24 -3.21 -10.05
N GLY A 435 19.56 -2.30 -9.13
CA GLY A 435 19.77 -2.64 -7.73
C GLY A 435 20.60 -1.65 -6.91
N LEU A 436 20.74 -1.97 -5.62
CA LEU A 436 21.41 -1.12 -4.64
C LEU A 436 22.93 -1.05 -4.87
N ILE A 437 23.51 0.15 -4.89
CA ILE A 437 24.97 0.35 -4.88
C ILE A 437 25.54 0.08 -3.48
N PRO A 438 26.49 -0.87 -3.30
CA PRO A 438 27.15 -1.10 -2.02
C PRO A 438 28.04 0.08 -1.57
N ASP A 439 28.18 0.25 -0.26
CA ASP A 439 29.17 1.12 0.42
C ASP A 439 29.18 2.62 0.07
N LEU A 440 28.23 3.12 -0.73
CA LEU A 440 28.11 4.53 -1.13
C LEU A 440 27.91 5.52 0.05
N GLY A 441 27.56 5.01 1.24
CA GLY A 441 27.37 5.78 2.49
C GLY A 441 28.55 5.77 3.48
N ARG A 442 29.81 5.64 3.04
CA ARG A 442 30.98 5.48 3.95
C ARG A 442 32.09 6.55 3.85
N ARG A 443 32.46 7.07 5.04
CA ARG A 443 33.68 7.84 5.48
C ARG A 443 33.44 9.35 5.69
N ARG A 444 34.08 10.03 6.67
CA ARG A 444 35.22 9.71 7.58
C ARG A 444 34.98 10.38 8.95
N PRO A 445 35.57 9.93 10.08
CA PRO A 445 35.45 10.64 11.37
C PRO A 445 36.20 11.98 11.33
N VAL A 446 35.56 13.05 11.80
CA VAL A 446 36.20 14.36 12.01
C VAL A 446 36.84 14.39 13.41
N PRO A 447 38.08 14.92 13.58
CA PRO A 447 38.69 15.08 14.90
C PRO A 447 37.86 16.01 15.80
N ARG A 448 37.82 15.72 17.11
CA ARG A 448 37.07 16.48 18.10
C ARG A 448 37.61 17.90 18.26
N GLY A 449 36.72 18.89 18.20
CA GLY A 449 36.85 20.23 18.80
C GLY A 449 35.66 20.47 19.73
N PRO A 450 35.77 21.30 20.80
CA PRO A 450 34.80 21.31 21.88
C PRO A 450 33.58 22.22 21.61
N GLY A 451 32.38 21.71 21.91
CA GLY A 451 31.12 22.46 21.87
C GLY A 451 29.92 21.51 21.96
N PRO A 452 28.80 21.88 22.63
CA PRO A 452 27.65 21.00 22.79
C PRO A 452 26.90 20.85 21.46
N GLY A 453 26.74 19.62 20.98
CA GLY A 453 26.15 19.33 19.68
C GLY A 453 26.82 18.12 19.05
N THR A 454 26.34 16.94 19.40
CA THR A 454 26.85 15.66 18.88
C THR A 454 26.47 15.52 17.40
N ARG A 455 27.26 16.13 16.50
CA ARG A 455 27.10 16.03 15.04
C ARG A 455 27.38 14.59 14.58
N MET A 456 26.36 13.74 14.71
CA MET A 456 26.41 12.36 14.23
C MET A 456 26.15 12.34 12.72
N ALA A 457 27.22 12.55 11.94
CA ALA A 457 27.16 12.39 10.49
C ALA A 457 26.78 10.94 10.15
N ALA A 458 25.51 10.74 9.77
CA ALA A 458 24.93 9.42 9.58
C ALA A 458 25.42 8.73 8.29
N ARG A 459 25.51 7.40 8.34
CA ARG A 459 25.91 6.56 7.21
C ARG A 459 24.73 6.24 6.27
N CYS A 460 24.28 7.17 5.45
CA CYS A 460 23.49 6.78 4.28
C CYS A 460 23.50 7.82 3.16
N GLY A 461 24.43 7.65 2.21
CA GLY A 461 24.13 7.95 0.81
C GLY A 461 23.94 6.60 0.13
N ARG A 462 22.78 6.34 -0.48
CA ARG A 462 22.58 5.19 -1.37
C ARG A 462 21.81 5.69 -2.58
N ARG A 463 22.32 5.35 -3.74
CA ARG A 463 21.84 5.73 -5.07
C ARG A 463 21.63 4.44 -5.85
N LEU A 464 20.74 4.42 -6.82
CA LEU A 464 20.67 3.32 -7.77
C LEU A 464 21.75 3.47 -8.85
N ALA A 465 22.28 2.36 -9.37
CA ALA A 465 23.20 2.35 -10.52
C ALA A 465 22.53 1.73 -11.74
N LEU A 466 22.26 2.57 -12.73
CA LEU A 466 22.03 2.17 -14.11
C LEU A 466 23.41 2.12 -14.80
N ASP A 467 24.16 1.04 -14.58
CA ASP A 467 25.56 0.97 -15.03
C ASP A 467 25.69 0.74 -16.55
N GLN A 468 24.75 0.04 -17.19
CA GLN A 468 24.82 -0.27 -18.63
C GLN A 468 23.42 -0.41 -19.26
N PHE A 469 23.04 0.55 -20.11
CA PHE A 469 21.96 0.38 -21.09
C PHE A 469 22.56 0.01 -22.45
N ARG A 470 21.82 -0.76 -23.25
CA ARG A 470 22.17 -0.98 -24.67
C ARG A 470 21.06 -0.41 -25.55
N ALA A 471 21.40 0.56 -26.38
CA ALA A 471 20.51 1.12 -27.40
C ALA A 471 21.00 0.72 -28.80
N LEU A 472 20.08 0.46 -29.72
CA LEU A 472 20.37 0.27 -31.13
C LEU A 472 20.71 1.63 -31.79
N PRO A 473 21.50 1.66 -32.88
CA PRO A 473 22.35 2.82 -33.18
C PRO A 473 21.61 3.99 -33.87
N ALA A 474 21.01 4.88 -33.07
CA ALA A 474 20.55 6.20 -33.50
C ALA A 474 20.38 7.24 -32.35
N CYS A 475 21.05 7.05 -31.20
CA CYS A 475 20.74 7.82 -29.97
C CYS A 475 21.95 8.63 -29.43
N PRO A 476 21.89 9.99 -29.44
CA PRO A 476 22.78 10.82 -28.63
C PRO A 476 22.26 10.85 -27.18
N LEU A 477 23.02 10.24 -26.27
CA LEU A 477 22.71 10.20 -24.84
C LEU A 477 23.27 11.44 -24.10
N TRP A 478 22.62 11.82 -23.00
CA TRP A 478 22.93 13.01 -22.21
C TRP A 478 24.12 12.82 -21.24
N HIS A 479 24.80 13.94 -20.91
CA HIS A 479 25.92 14.00 -19.96
C HIS A 479 25.71 15.12 -18.91
N PRO A 480 25.58 14.78 -17.61
CA PRO A 480 25.70 15.75 -16.52
C PRO A 480 27.15 15.95 -16.02
N GLY A 481 27.39 17.10 -15.39
CA GLY A 481 28.62 17.46 -14.69
C GLY A 481 28.96 16.57 -13.48
N ARG A 482 30.16 16.77 -12.92
CA ARG A 482 30.78 15.85 -11.93
C ARG A 482 30.30 16.21 -10.51
N ARG A 483 29.59 15.34 -9.78
CA ARG A 483 30.22 14.18 -9.12
C ARG A 483 29.43 12.86 -9.19
N ALA A 484 28.33 12.84 -9.93
CA ALA A 484 27.67 11.61 -10.34
C ALA A 484 28.26 11.14 -11.69
N ARG A 485 29.03 10.05 -11.71
CA ARG A 485 29.48 9.48 -13.00
C ARG A 485 28.37 8.64 -13.62
N LEU A 486 27.84 9.09 -14.76
CA LEU A 486 27.18 8.21 -15.73
C LEU A 486 28.28 7.56 -16.58
N ALA A 487 28.35 6.23 -16.62
CA ALA A 487 29.35 5.51 -17.41
C ALA A 487 28.75 5.06 -18.73
N GLN A 488 29.20 5.63 -19.86
CA GLN A 488 28.84 5.16 -21.20
C GLN A 488 30.02 4.46 -21.85
N PRO A 489 29.93 3.14 -22.14
CA PRO A 489 30.85 2.49 -23.06
C PRO A 489 30.39 2.72 -24.51
N HIS A 490 31.12 3.55 -25.27
CA HIS A 490 30.95 3.57 -26.73
C HIS A 490 31.24 2.19 -27.31
N HIS A 491 30.31 1.65 -28.10
CA HIS A 491 30.52 0.36 -28.79
C HIS A 491 31.63 0.48 -29.84
N GLY A 492 32.65 -0.38 -29.75
CA GLY A 492 33.68 -0.48 -30.78
C GLY A 492 34.86 -1.42 -30.46
N ASP A 493 35.45 -1.33 -29.26
CA ASP A 493 36.73 -2.00 -28.98
C ASP A 493 36.75 -2.77 -27.63
N PRO A 494 36.81 -4.12 -27.65
CA PRO A 494 37.01 -4.96 -26.47
C PRO A 494 38.28 -4.65 -25.66
N ARG A 495 39.32 -4.06 -26.26
CA ARG A 495 40.62 -3.83 -25.60
C ARG A 495 40.62 -2.62 -24.66
N ARG A 496 39.70 -1.66 -24.84
CA ARG A 496 39.56 -0.49 -23.94
C ARG A 496 38.94 -0.81 -22.58
N TRP A 497 38.29 -1.97 -22.42
CA TRP A 497 37.71 -2.42 -21.14
C TRP A 497 38.76 -2.55 -20.03
N HIS A 498 39.97 -3.02 -20.34
CA HIS A 498 41.05 -3.11 -19.35
C HIS A 498 41.70 -1.74 -19.07
N ALA A 499 41.89 -0.89 -20.09
CA ALA A 499 42.48 0.44 -19.91
C ALA A 499 41.66 1.35 -18.99
N ALA A 500 40.32 1.31 -19.07
CA ALA A 500 39.44 2.09 -18.20
C ALA A 500 39.50 1.64 -16.73
N LEU A 501 39.68 0.34 -16.47
CA LEU A 501 39.87 -0.20 -15.12
C LEU A 501 41.26 0.13 -14.58
N SER A 502 42.32 -0.02 -15.37
CA SER A 502 43.69 0.36 -14.96
C SER A 502 43.85 1.85 -14.67
N ALA A 503 43.14 2.73 -15.39
CA ALA A 503 43.13 4.17 -15.12
C ALA A 503 42.42 4.55 -13.81
N LEU A 504 41.52 3.70 -13.29
CA LEU A 504 40.89 3.87 -11.98
C LEU A 504 41.78 3.41 -10.81
N GLU A 505 42.72 2.51 -11.06
CA GLU A 505 43.71 2.09 -10.04
C GLU A 505 44.92 3.04 -9.95
N SER A 506 45.35 3.64 -11.06
CA SER A 506 46.52 4.53 -11.11
C SER A 506 46.31 5.91 -10.48
N LEU A 507 45.06 6.40 -10.40
CA LEU A 507 44.70 7.68 -9.75
C LEU A 507 44.75 7.66 -8.20
N ARG A 508 45.56 6.78 -7.60
CA ARG A 508 45.83 6.76 -6.15
C ARG A 508 47.02 7.63 -5.70
N HIS A 509 47.81 8.20 -6.61
CA HIS A 509 49.08 8.86 -6.28
C HIS A 509 49.34 10.20 -7.00
N SER A 510 48.48 11.22 -6.82
CA SER A 510 48.81 12.61 -7.20
C SER A 510 47.87 13.68 -6.60
N ALA A 511 47.99 13.95 -5.29
CA ALA A 511 47.55 15.22 -4.67
C ALA A 511 48.12 15.34 -3.24
N GLY A 512 49.41 15.67 -3.12
CA GLY A 512 50.07 15.85 -1.82
C GLY A 512 49.90 17.27 -1.27
N GLY A 513 49.50 17.40 0.00
CA GLY A 513 49.30 18.68 0.68
C GLY A 513 49.65 18.60 2.18
N ARG A 514 50.96 18.65 2.47
CA ARG A 514 51.68 18.82 3.76
C ARG A 514 50.93 18.54 5.08
N ARG A 515 51.46 17.59 5.87
CA ARG A 515 51.26 17.49 7.33
C ARG A 515 52.61 17.56 8.06
N HIS A 516 52.69 18.32 9.15
CA HIS A 516 53.76 18.17 10.14
C HIS A 516 53.58 16.88 10.97
N ARG A 517 54.70 16.31 11.43
CA ARG A 517 54.77 15.05 12.18
C ARG A 517 54.58 15.27 13.68
N HIS A 518 54.01 14.29 14.39
CA HIS A 518 54.63 13.72 15.59
C HIS A 518 54.12 12.28 15.88
N HIS A 519 54.74 11.61 16.86
CA HIS A 519 54.88 10.16 17.00
C HIS A 519 54.04 9.55 18.14
N ARG A 520 53.73 8.23 18.02
CA ARG A 520 53.57 7.22 19.11
C ARG A 520 52.41 7.46 20.14
N ASP A 521 51.88 6.48 20.88
CA ASP A 521 52.04 5.01 20.86
C ASP A 521 50.82 4.24 21.46
N LEU A 522 50.75 2.93 21.16
CA LEU A 522 50.28 1.79 21.98
C LEU A 522 48.82 1.60 22.54
N ARG A 523 48.29 0.40 22.20
CA ARG A 523 47.49 -0.59 23.00
C ARG A 523 46.02 -0.25 23.35
N ARG A 524 45.02 -0.92 22.76
CA ARG A 524 44.56 -2.34 22.89
C ARG A 524 43.68 -2.64 24.13
N ARG A 525 42.40 -2.94 23.90
CA ARG A 525 41.69 -4.13 24.45
C ARG A 525 40.62 -4.62 23.45
N ARG A 526 40.22 -5.90 23.58
CA ARG A 526 39.50 -6.69 22.56
C ARG A 526 37.99 -6.71 22.80
N LEU A 527 37.21 -7.01 21.74
CA LEU A 527 36.15 -8.03 21.77
C LEU A 527 35.96 -8.69 20.39
N ARG A 528 35.42 -9.92 20.38
CA ARG A 528 35.17 -10.87 19.27
C ARG A 528 33.82 -11.56 19.55
N ARG A 529 33.08 -12.21 18.63
CA ARG A 529 33.10 -12.50 17.17
C ARG A 529 31.59 -12.65 16.76
N PRO A 530 31.13 -13.22 15.62
CA PRO A 530 31.78 -13.68 14.38
C PRO A 530 31.20 -13.01 13.10
N ALA A 531 31.71 -13.42 11.94
CA ALA A 531 31.14 -13.13 10.62
C ALA A 531 31.32 -14.35 9.72
N GLU A 532 30.24 -14.74 9.03
CA GLU A 532 30.16 -15.71 7.94
C GLU A 532 29.07 -15.17 6.97
N ALA A 533 29.11 -15.34 5.65
CA ALA A 533 30.04 -16.09 4.79
C ALA A 533 30.32 -15.33 3.48
N ARG A 534 31.39 -15.69 2.76
CA ARG A 534 31.57 -15.38 1.34
C ARG A 534 32.33 -16.50 0.61
N LEU A 535 31.73 -16.94 -0.50
CA LEU A 535 32.32 -17.31 -1.80
C LEU A 535 33.59 -18.19 -1.82
N ALA A 536 33.46 -19.36 -2.46
CA ALA A 536 34.57 -20.24 -2.79
C ALA A 536 35.12 -20.00 -4.21
N ALA A 537 36.44 -20.09 -4.34
CA ALA A 537 37.21 -20.29 -5.59
C ALA A 537 38.55 -20.98 -5.20
N PRO A 538 39.28 -21.66 -6.10
CA PRO A 538 39.66 -23.06 -5.83
C PRO A 538 41.13 -23.38 -5.47
N ARG A 539 41.28 -24.56 -4.83
CA ARG A 539 42.43 -25.50 -4.81
C ARG A 539 43.84 -25.01 -4.38
N GLN A 540 44.32 -25.49 -3.23
CA GLN A 540 45.42 -26.49 -3.03
C GLN A 540 45.93 -26.48 -1.56
N GLY A 541 46.60 -27.54 -1.09
CA GLY A 541 47.54 -27.43 0.05
C GLY A 541 47.21 -28.09 1.40
N SER A 542 47.21 -29.43 1.45
CA SER A 542 47.78 -30.27 2.54
C SER A 542 47.52 -30.01 4.06
N ARG A 543 46.84 -31.01 4.66
CA ARG A 543 47.26 -31.86 5.82
C ARG A 543 47.34 -31.33 7.27
N ARG A 544 46.81 -32.20 8.17
CA ARG A 544 47.13 -32.42 9.62
C ARG A 544 46.59 -31.39 10.64
N ARG A 545 46.20 -31.76 11.87
CA ARG A 545 45.75 -33.05 12.49
C ARG A 545 45.24 -32.73 13.92
N HIS A 546 44.27 -33.50 14.44
CA HIS A 546 43.86 -33.57 15.87
C HIS A 546 43.23 -32.28 16.47
N GLY A 547 42.32 -32.34 17.46
CA GLY A 547 41.66 -33.48 18.09
C GLY A 547 40.51 -33.02 19.01
N GLN A 548 39.54 -33.90 19.24
CA GLN A 548 38.47 -33.81 20.27
C GLN A 548 39.07 -33.97 21.70
N PRO A 549 38.31 -33.80 22.82
CA PRO A 549 36.85 -33.92 22.97
C PRO A 549 36.13 -32.84 23.82
N ALA A 550 34.82 -33.00 23.97
CA ALA A 550 33.92 -32.21 24.81
C ALA A 550 33.85 -32.73 26.26
N THR A 551 33.31 -31.93 27.18
CA THR A 551 32.38 -32.32 28.28
C THR A 551 31.99 -31.10 29.13
N GLY A 552 30.91 -31.21 29.91
CA GLY A 552 30.62 -30.29 31.02
C GLY A 552 29.48 -29.30 30.78
N GLY A 553 28.24 -29.71 31.04
CA GLY A 553 27.10 -28.78 31.16
C GLY A 553 26.88 -28.33 32.60
N LEU A 554 26.12 -27.25 32.79
CA LEU A 554 25.46 -26.94 34.06
C LEU A 554 24.26 -26.02 33.81
N ALA A 555 23.08 -26.47 34.24
CA ALA A 555 21.82 -25.73 34.10
C ALA A 555 21.63 -24.75 35.26
N LEU A 556 21.04 -23.59 34.99
CA LEU A 556 20.46 -22.72 36.02
C LEU A 556 19.06 -22.26 35.60
N ARG A 557 18.11 -22.49 36.50
CA ARG A 557 16.67 -22.27 36.30
C ARG A 557 16.34 -20.78 36.25
N ARG A 558 15.42 -20.36 35.37
CA ARG A 558 14.71 -19.09 35.51
C ARG A 558 13.44 -19.30 36.33
N ARG A 559 13.07 -18.28 37.12
CA ARG A 559 11.79 -18.21 37.84
C ARG A 559 10.75 -17.58 36.93
N ASP A 560 9.60 -18.21 36.80
CA ASP A 560 8.42 -17.58 36.22
C ASP A 560 7.82 -16.57 37.21
N ARG A 561 7.25 -15.49 36.67
CA ARG A 561 6.36 -14.57 37.37
C ARG A 561 5.08 -14.46 36.57
N GLU A 562 4.00 -15.00 37.12
CA GLU A 562 2.64 -14.85 36.58
C GLU A 562 2.18 -13.39 36.66
N GLY A 563 1.30 -12.96 35.75
CA GLY A 563 0.82 -11.57 35.80
C GLY A 563 -0.05 -11.03 34.67
N SER A 564 -0.91 -11.80 34.01
CA SER A 564 -2.12 -11.25 33.33
C SER A 564 -3.13 -12.35 33.00
N ARG A 565 -4.40 -12.14 33.33
CA ARG A 565 -5.45 -13.17 33.33
C ARG A 565 -6.10 -13.30 31.95
N SER A 566 -6.04 -14.50 31.34
CA SER A 566 -7.05 -14.90 30.36
C SER A 566 -8.27 -15.47 31.10
N MET A 567 -9.48 -15.13 30.67
CA MET A 567 -10.71 -15.57 31.34
C MET A 567 -10.83 -17.10 31.31
N SER A 568 -11.07 -17.69 32.48
CA SER A 568 -11.34 -19.11 32.64
C SER A 568 -12.62 -19.48 31.88
N ALA A 569 -12.54 -20.51 31.04
CA ALA A 569 -13.74 -21.19 30.55
C ALA A 569 -14.41 -21.88 31.74
N HIS A 570 -15.66 -21.51 32.03
CA HIS A 570 -16.48 -22.22 33.00
C HIS A 570 -16.55 -23.71 32.61
N GLN A 571 -15.93 -24.59 33.41
CA GLN A 571 -16.23 -26.02 33.32
C GLN A 571 -17.70 -26.20 33.73
N PRO A 572 -18.57 -26.77 32.87
CA PRO A 572 -19.93 -27.07 33.29
C PRO A 572 -19.88 -28.14 34.38
N ALA A 573 -20.61 -27.93 35.48
CA ALA A 573 -20.67 -28.86 36.60
C ALA A 573 -21.23 -30.26 36.21
N ASP A 574 -21.89 -30.36 35.05
CA ASP A 574 -22.43 -31.58 34.43
C ASP A 574 -21.78 -31.89 33.07
N GLY A 575 -20.44 -31.98 33.05
CA GLY A 575 -19.67 -32.40 31.88
C GLY A 575 -19.58 -33.93 31.73
N VAL A 576 -19.81 -34.44 30.52
CA VAL A 576 -19.54 -35.84 30.13
C VAL A 576 -18.20 -35.91 29.40
N PRO A 577 -17.16 -36.56 29.97
CA PRO A 577 -15.87 -36.75 29.31
C PRO A 577 -15.93 -37.89 28.29
N LEU A 578 -15.33 -37.68 27.12
CA LEU A 578 -15.25 -38.64 26.01
C LEU A 578 -13.84 -38.64 25.42
N SER A 579 -13.26 -39.82 25.21
CA SER A 579 -12.09 -40.00 24.35
C SER A 579 -12.47 -39.82 22.87
N LEU A 580 -11.51 -39.52 21.98
CA LEU A 580 -11.78 -39.37 20.55
C LEU A 580 -12.40 -40.63 19.91
N ALA A 581 -12.05 -41.84 20.40
CA ALA A 581 -12.69 -43.09 19.96
C ALA A 581 -14.16 -43.21 20.42
N GLN A 582 -14.51 -42.65 21.58
CA GLN A 582 -15.92 -42.55 22.01
C GLN A 582 -16.67 -41.48 21.22
N VAL A 583 -16.03 -40.36 20.87
CA VAL A 583 -16.58 -39.35 19.94
C VAL A 583 -16.88 -39.97 18.57
N GLU A 584 -15.95 -40.75 18.03
CA GLU A 584 -16.11 -41.49 16.77
C GLU A 584 -17.29 -42.47 16.85
N THR A 585 -17.31 -43.33 17.87
CA THR A 585 -18.36 -44.33 18.09
C THR A 585 -19.75 -43.70 18.25
N LEU A 586 -19.85 -42.62 19.04
CA LEU A 586 -21.09 -41.88 19.27
C LEU A 586 -21.59 -41.22 17.98
N THR A 587 -20.69 -40.56 17.24
CA THR A 587 -21.00 -39.87 15.98
C THR A 587 -21.51 -40.87 14.94
N ARG A 588 -20.79 -41.97 14.76
CA ARG A 588 -21.14 -43.07 13.87
C ARG A 588 -22.52 -43.65 14.17
N ARG A 589 -22.79 -43.99 15.43
CA ARG A 589 -24.11 -44.52 15.86
C ARG A 589 -25.24 -43.53 15.57
N ALA A 590 -25.05 -42.25 15.90
CA ALA A 590 -26.06 -41.21 15.66
C ALA A 590 -26.35 -40.96 14.17
N LEU A 591 -25.33 -41.00 13.30
CA LEU A 591 -25.51 -40.88 11.85
C LEU A 591 -26.24 -42.10 11.25
N LEU A 592 -25.88 -43.31 11.69
CA LEU A 592 -26.56 -44.53 11.23
C LEU A 592 -28.02 -44.58 11.69
N GLY A 593 -28.31 -44.23 12.95
CA GLY A 593 -29.68 -44.21 13.51
C GLY A 593 -30.60 -43.13 12.94
N CYS A 594 -30.07 -42.12 12.23
CA CYS A 594 -30.86 -41.18 11.44
C CYS A 594 -30.90 -41.48 9.93
N GLY A 595 -30.47 -42.69 9.52
CA GLY A 595 -30.64 -43.21 8.16
C GLY A 595 -29.52 -42.85 7.17
N VAL A 596 -28.41 -42.27 7.63
CA VAL A 596 -27.21 -42.05 6.79
C VAL A 596 -26.57 -43.39 6.42
N ASP A 597 -26.15 -43.54 5.17
CA ASP A 597 -25.55 -44.78 4.69
C ASP A 597 -24.15 -45.02 5.29
N PRO A 598 -23.77 -46.27 5.62
CA PRO A 598 -22.43 -46.58 6.15
C PRO A 598 -21.25 -46.13 5.29
N ARG A 599 -21.42 -45.98 3.97
CA ARG A 599 -20.39 -45.46 3.06
C ARG A 599 -20.24 -43.94 3.14
N ASN A 600 -21.25 -43.25 3.66
CA ASN A 600 -21.31 -41.80 3.78
C ASN A 600 -20.98 -41.31 5.20
N GLU A 601 -21.34 -42.08 6.24
CA GLU A 601 -21.09 -41.66 7.63
C GLU A 601 -19.60 -41.50 7.94
N ALA A 602 -18.74 -42.39 7.46
CA ALA A 602 -17.31 -42.41 7.82
C ALA A 602 -16.59 -41.07 7.54
N ALA A 603 -16.89 -40.44 6.40
CA ALA A 603 -16.34 -39.12 6.02
C ALA A 603 -16.81 -37.99 6.96
N ILE A 604 -18.06 -38.06 7.41
CA ILE A 604 -18.67 -37.09 8.33
C ILE A 604 -18.12 -37.30 9.74
N THR A 605 -18.08 -38.56 10.19
CA THR A 605 -17.51 -39.00 11.46
C THR A 605 -16.05 -38.55 11.59
N ALA A 606 -15.22 -38.80 10.57
CA ALA A 606 -13.82 -38.37 10.56
C ALA A 606 -13.66 -36.84 10.65
N SER A 607 -14.53 -36.06 9.98
CA SER A 607 -14.50 -34.60 10.05
C SER A 607 -14.94 -34.07 11.43
N VAL A 608 -15.97 -34.66 12.05
CA VAL A 608 -16.42 -34.32 13.41
C VAL A 608 -15.34 -34.63 14.46
N VAL A 609 -14.71 -35.81 14.38
CA VAL A 609 -13.60 -36.21 15.27
C VAL A 609 -12.40 -35.28 15.10
N ALA A 610 -12.06 -34.87 13.88
CA ALA A 610 -10.99 -33.90 13.63
C ALA A 610 -11.32 -32.51 14.20
N ALA A 611 -12.56 -32.03 14.04
CA ALA A 611 -12.99 -30.75 14.60
C ALA A 611 -12.93 -30.74 16.14
N GLU A 612 -13.33 -31.83 16.80
CA GLU A 612 -13.18 -31.99 18.26
C GLU A 612 -11.70 -32.07 18.69
N ALA A 613 -10.86 -32.82 17.97
CA ALA A 613 -9.43 -32.88 18.21
C ALA A 613 -8.76 -31.50 18.12
N GLU A 614 -9.18 -30.65 17.18
CA GLU A 614 -8.69 -29.28 17.00
C GLU A 614 -9.30 -28.24 17.98
N GLY A 615 -10.28 -28.63 18.80
CA GLY A 615 -11.00 -27.70 19.69
C GLY A 615 -11.95 -26.75 18.94
N ILE A 616 -12.50 -27.18 17.80
CA ILE A 616 -13.46 -26.44 16.96
C ILE A 616 -14.87 -27.01 17.21
N HIS A 617 -15.29 -27.03 18.47
CA HIS A 617 -16.52 -27.68 18.95
C HIS A 617 -17.78 -27.25 18.17
N SER A 618 -17.84 -26.01 17.68
CA SER A 618 -18.97 -25.48 16.88
C SER A 618 -19.20 -26.20 15.54
N HIS A 619 -18.19 -26.93 15.04
CA HIS A 619 -18.27 -27.74 13.82
C HIS A 619 -18.07 -29.26 14.09
N GLY A 620 -17.86 -29.63 15.36
CA GLY A 620 -17.79 -31.02 15.84
C GLY A 620 -19.14 -31.49 16.38
N LEU A 621 -19.15 -32.03 17.60
CA LEU A 621 -20.31 -32.64 18.25
C LEU A 621 -21.48 -31.66 18.44
N ALA A 622 -21.22 -30.35 18.59
CA ALA A 622 -22.30 -29.37 18.67
C ALA A 622 -23.08 -29.21 17.35
N ARG A 623 -22.49 -29.62 16.21
CA ARG A 623 -23.11 -29.57 14.88
C ARG A 623 -23.81 -30.87 14.50
N LEU A 624 -23.39 -32.00 15.08
CA LEU A 624 -23.89 -33.33 14.78
C LEU A 624 -25.42 -33.48 14.90
N PRO A 625 -26.12 -32.95 15.93
CA PRO A 625 -27.59 -33.03 15.98
C PRO A 625 -28.28 -32.41 14.76
N THR A 626 -27.72 -31.35 14.16
CA THR A 626 -28.26 -30.77 12.92
C THR A 626 -28.03 -31.67 11.70
N TYR A 627 -26.89 -32.37 11.64
CA TYR A 627 -26.65 -33.37 10.58
C TYR A 627 -27.64 -34.53 10.70
N CYS A 628 -27.82 -35.06 11.90
CA CYS A 628 -28.75 -36.17 12.15
C CYS A 628 -30.19 -35.78 11.83
N GLU A 629 -30.63 -34.61 12.30
CA GLU A 629 -32.00 -34.16 12.06
C GLU A 629 -32.27 -33.91 10.57
N HIS A 630 -31.36 -33.21 9.87
CA HIS A 630 -31.55 -32.92 8.45
C HIS A 630 -31.54 -34.17 7.57
N ALA A 631 -30.81 -35.23 7.96
CA ALA A 631 -30.92 -36.54 7.32
C ALA A 631 -32.26 -37.21 7.64
N ARG A 632 -32.68 -37.21 8.91
CA ARG A 632 -33.93 -37.83 9.39
C ARG A 632 -35.18 -37.24 8.74
N VAL A 633 -35.24 -35.92 8.57
CA VAL A 633 -36.38 -35.23 7.92
C VAL A 633 -36.30 -35.17 6.40
N GLY A 634 -35.29 -35.82 5.78
CA GLY A 634 -35.11 -35.86 4.32
C GLY A 634 -34.66 -34.55 3.69
N LYS A 635 -34.22 -33.56 4.49
CA LYS A 635 -33.63 -32.30 3.98
C LYS A 635 -32.28 -32.54 3.30
N ILE A 636 -31.54 -33.56 3.73
CA ILE A 636 -30.31 -34.05 3.08
C ILE A 636 -30.53 -35.52 2.73
N ASP A 637 -30.15 -35.95 1.53
CA ASP A 637 -30.09 -37.37 1.22
C ASP A 637 -28.84 -38.01 1.86
N GLY A 638 -29.02 -38.60 3.05
CA GLY A 638 -27.98 -39.37 3.75
C GLY A 638 -27.52 -40.62 2.99
N ARG A 639 -28.23 -41.04 1.94
CA ARG A 639 -27.94 -42.22 1.11
C ARG A 639 -27.50 -41.86 -0.31
N ALA A 640 -27.27 -40.58 -0.60
CA ALA A 640 -26.77 -40.10 -1.88
C ALA A 640 -25.48 -40.83 -2.30
N ARG A 641 -25.31 -41.01 -3.61
CA ARG A 641 -24.04 -41.46 -4.21
C ARG A 641 -23.40 -40.28 -4.95
N PRO A 642 -22.25 -39.78 -4.51
CA PRO A 642 -21.49 -38.81 -5.30
C PRO A 642 -21.12 -39.40 -6.67
N VAL A 643 -21.23 -38.60 -7.72
CA VAL A 643 -20.82 -38.98 -9.08
C VAL A 643 -19.64 -38.10 -9.49
N LEU A 644 -18.52 -38.72 -9.84
CA LEU A 644 -17.29 -38.05 -10.26
C LEU A 644 -17.18 -38.04 -11.80
N ASP A 645 -16.78 -36.90 -12.36
CA ASP A 645 -16.27 -36.79 -13.71
C ASP A 645 -14.97 -35.95 -13.74
N SER A 646 -14.16 -36.19 -14.78
CA SER A 646 -12.89 -35.48 -15.01
C SER A 646 -12.90 -34.88 -16.42
N PRO A 647 -13.57 -33.74 -16.64
CA PRO A 647 -13.79 -33.18 -17.98
C PRO A 647 -12.51 -32.74 -18.70
N LYS A 648 -11.41 -32.50 -17.97
CA LYS A 648 -10.08 -32.20 -18.50
C LYS A 648 -9.00 -32.76 -17.55
N PRO A 649 -7.74 -32.99 -18.02
CA PRO A 649 -6.68 -33.59 -17.19
C PRO A 649 -6.36 -32.91 -15.85
N GLY A 650 -6.67 -31.62 -15.68
CA GLY A 650 -6.51 -30.86 -14.43
C GLY A 650 -7.83 -30.44 -13.76
N LEU A 651 -8.98 -30.94 -14.22
CA LEU A 651 -10.30 -30.56 -13.70
C LEU A 651 -11.07 -31.82 -13.30
N VAL A 652 -11.39 -31.92 -12.01
CA VAL A 652 -12.25 -32.95 -11.41
C VAL A 652 -13.53 -32.28 -10.94
N ARG A 653 -14.67 -32.95 -11.11
CA ARG A 653 -15.96 -32.48 -10.60
C ARG A 653 -16.71 -33.63 -9.95
N VAL A 654 -17.38 -33.34 -8.84
CA VAL A 654 -18.21 -34.32 -8.12
C VAL A 654 -19.58 -33.72 -7.84
N ASP A 655 -20.62 -34.36 -8.35
CA ASP A 655 -22.01 -34.05 -7.99
C ASP A 655 -22.40 -34.86 -6.75
N ALA A 656 -22.63 -34.18 -5.62
CA ALA A 656 -23.01 -34.80 -4.36
C ALA A 656 -24.49 -35.24 -4.29
N LYS A 657 -25.27 -35.00 -5.37
CA LYS A 657 -26.68 -35.44 -5.52
C LYS A 657 -27.64 -34.99 -4.40
N GLY A 658 -27.35 -33.88 -3.73
CA GLY A 658 -28.14 -33.34 -2.62
C GLY A 658 -27.75 -33.89 -1.24
N GLY A 659 -26.73 -34.75 -1.16
CA GLY A 659 -26.20 -35.33 0.08
C GLY A 659 -25.14 -34.47 0.77
N PHE A 660 -24.45 -35.08 1.73
CA PHE A 660 -23.35 -34.44 2.46
C PHE A 660 -22.15 -34.12 1.55
N ALA A 661 -21.45 -33.01 1.82
CA ALA A 661 -20.21 -32.69 1.11
C ALA A 661 -19.05 -33.62 1.47
N HIS A 662 -18.91 -34.05 2.73
CA HIS A 662 -17.75 -34.84 3.18
C HIS A 662 -17.48 -36.09 2.31
N PRO A 663 -18.46 -36.97 1.99
CA PRO A 663 -18.23 -38.11 1.10
C PRO A 663 -17.91 -37.72 -0.35
N ALA A 664 -18.48 -36.61 -0.84
CA ALA A 664 -18.22 -36.12 -2.20
C ALA A 664 -16.81 -35.53 -2.34
N ILE A 665 -16.33 -34.83 -1.31
CA ILE A 665 -14.94 -34.36 -1.22
C ILE A 665 -14.00 -35.56 -1.12
N ASP A 666 -14.26 -36.51 -0.21
CA ASP A 666 -13.43 -37.71 -0.04
C ASP A 666 -13.30 -38.53 -1.32
N PHE A 667 -14.36 -38.62 -2.13
CA PHE A 667 -14.33 -39.30 -3.42
C PHE A 667 -13.53 -38.52 -4.49
N GLY A 668 -13.53 -37.19 -4.44
CA GLY A 668 -12.80 -36.33 -5.39
C GLY A 668 -11.34 -36.06 -5.06
N LEU A 669 -10.94 -36.10 -3.78
CA LEU A 669 -9.59 -35.73 -3.35
C LEU A 669 -8.46 -36.58 -3.97
N PRO A 670 -8.56 -37.92 -4.11
CA PRO A 670 -7.51 -38.72 -4.74
C PRO A 670 -7.26 -38.27 -6.19
N ALA A 671 -8.33 -38.13 -6.99
CA ALA A 671 -8.24 -37.69 -8.38
C ALA A 671 -7.71 -36.25 -8.50
N LEU A 672 -8.06 -35.35 -7.57
CA LEU A 672 -7.50 -34.00 -7.49
C LEU A 672 -5.97 -34.04 -7.26
N CYS A 673 -5.51 -34.83 -6.30
CA CYS A 673 -4.09 -34.91 -5.96
C CYS A 673 -3.27 -35.57 -7.07
N GLU A 674 -3.79 -36.61 -7.73
CA GLU A 674 -3.16 -37.22 -8.90
C GLU A 674 -3.10 -36.23 -10.07
N ALA A 675 -4.19 -35.54 -10.38
CA ALA A 675 -4.24 -34.52 -11.44
C ALA A 675 -3.26 -33.37 -11.16
N ALA A 676 -3.16 -32.89 -9.91
CA ALA A 676 -2.25 -31.82 -9.53
C ALA A 676 -0.78 -32.25 -9.69
N LYS A 677 -0.40 -33.45 -9.23
CA LYS A 677 0.95 -34.01 -9.42
C LYS A 677 1.28 -34.25 -10.90
N ALA A 678 0.29 -34.56 -11.74
CA ALA A 678 0.47 -34.80 -13.17
C ALA A 678 0.49 -33.51 -14.03
N GLN A 679 -0.21 -32.44 -13.61
CA GLN A 679 -0.40 -31.22 -14.41
C GLN A 679 0.24 -29.96 -13.80
N GLY A 680 0.84 -30.05 -12.60
CA GLY A 680 1.34 -28.92 -11.81
C GLY A 680 0.24 -28.16 -11.04
N ILE A 681 -0.98 -28.13 -11.56
CA ILE A 681 -2.16 -27.56 -10.89
C ILE A 681 -3.43 -28.30 -11.31
N ALA A 682 -4.32 -28.57 -10.36
CA ALA A 682 -5.65 -29.09 -10.63
C ALA A 682 -6.71 -28.47 -9.70
N ALA A 683 -7.97 -28.56 -10.12
CA ALA A 683 -9.13 -28.08 -9.36
C ALA A 683 -10.21 -29.16 -9.24
N LEU A 684 -10.85 -29.22 -8.07
CA LEU A 684 -11.99 -30.06 -7.74
C LEU A 684 -13.21 -29.15 -7.50
N ALA A 685 -14.28 -29.36 -8.28
CA ALA A 685 -15.56 -28.70 -8.10
C ALA A 685 -16.60 -29.68 -7.53
N VAL A 686 -17.01 -29.49 -6.27
CA VAL A 686 -18.10 -30.24 -5.65
C VAL A 686 -19.39 -29.41 -5.74
N THR A 687 -20.45 -30.02 -6.27
CA THR A 687 -21.74 -29.36 -6.52
C THR A 687 -22.92 -30.14 -5.93
N ASN A 688 -24.08 -29.48 -5.79
CA ASN A 688 -25.29 -30.00 -5.15
C ASN A 688 -25.06 -30.60 -3.74
N SER A 689 -24.16 -30.03 -2.94
CA SER A 689 -23.77 -30.59 -1.65
C SER A 689 -24.33 -29.81 -0.46
N TYR A 690 -24.33 -30.45 0.71
CA TYR A 690 -24.51 -29.78 2.00
C TYR A 690 -23.21 -29.05 2.45
N ASN A 691 -23.16 -28.52 3.67
CA ASN A 691 -21.88 -28.01 4.20
C ASN A 691 -20.87 -29.14 4.49
N CYS A 692 -19.59 -28.77 4.51
CA CYS A 692 -18.44 -29.66 4.67
C CYS A 692 -17.72 -29.53 6.03
N GLY A 693 -18.40 -29.02 7.06
CA GLY A 693 -17.78 -28.79 8.37
C GLY A 693 -16.64 -27.77 8.31
N VAL A 694 -15.46 -28.15 8.82
CA VAL A 694 -14.25 -27.32 8.85
C VAL A 694 -13.54 -27.38 7.49
N VAL A 695 -13.41 -26.25 6.77
CA VAL A 695 -12.75 -26.23 5.45
C VAL A 695 -11.26 -26.60 5.57
N GLY A 696 -10.61 -26.16 6.65
CA GLY A 696 -9.22 -26.48 6.98
C GLY A 696 -8.90 -27.98 6.98
N TYR A 697 -9.82 -28.83 7.43
CA TYR A 697 -9.64 -30.29 7.47
C TYR A 697 -9.40 -30.89 6.07
N HIS A 698 -10.11 -30.38 5.06
CA HIS A 698 -10.00 -30.87 3.68
C HIS A 698 -8.72 -30.39 2.99
N VAL A 699 -8.40 -29.09 3.11
CA VAL A 699 -7.15 -28.55 2.52
C VAL A 699 -5.89 -29.11 3.20
N GLU A 700 -5.94 -29.39 4.50
CA GLU A 700 -4.81 -30.00 5.21
C GLU A 700 -4.47 -31.40 4.68
N ARG A 701 -5.47 -32.20 4.28
CA ARG A 701 -5.25 -33.52 3.68
C ARG A 701 -4.57 -33.42 2.32
N ILE A 702 -4.92 -32.42 1.51
CA ILE A 702 -4.19 -32.09 0.26
C ILE A 702 -2.75 -31.67 0.59
N ALA A 703 -2.54 -30.87 1.65
CA ALA A 703 -1.18 -30.49 2.07
C ALA A 703 -0.34 -31.67 2.59
N ARG A 704 -0.95 -32.69 3.19
CA ARG A 704 -0.23 -33.93 3.58
C ARG A 704 0.22 -34.76 2.38
N GLU A 705 -0.40 -34.59 1.21
CA GLU A 705 0.06 -35.16 -0.07
C GLU A 705 1.23 -34.38 -0.71
N GLY A 706 1.76 -33.35 -0.04
CA GLY A 706 2.89 -32.53 -0.51
C GLY A 706 2.49 -31.35 -1.39
N LEU A 707 1.19 -31.06 -1.54
CA LEU A 707 0.65 -30.06 -2.46
C LEU A 707 0.22 -28.78 -1.72
N LEU A 708 0.41 -27.61 -2.33
CA LEU A 708 -0.20 -26.38 -1.85
C LEU A 708 -1.72 -26.42 -2.14
N ALA A 709 -2.56 -26.14 -1.13
CA ALA A 709 -4.00 -26.31 -1.22
C ALA A 709 -4.76 -25.02 -0.93
N LEU A 710 -5.79 -24.71 -1.73
CA LEU A 710 -6.80 -23.68 -1.49
C LEU A 710 -8.18 -24.32 -1.43
N GLY A 711 -9.08 -23.78 -0.61
CA GLY A 711 -10.47 -24.25 -0.47
C GLY A 711 -11.44 -23.08 -0.33
N PHE A 712 -12.54 -23.13 -1.09
CA PHE A 712 -13.60 -22.13 -1.14
C PHE A 712 -14.95 -22.83 -0.94
N VAL A 713 -15.79 -22.33 -0.04
CA VAL A 713 -17.09 -22.96 0.30
C VAL A 713 -18.15 -21.89 0.49
N ASN A 714 -19.30 -21.98 -0.19
CA ASN A 714 -20.42 -21.05 0.05
C ASN A 714 -21.40 -21.59 1.11
N ALA A 715 -22.24 -20.70 1.62
CA ALA A 715 -23.27 -21.03 2.62
C ALA A 715 -24.53 -20.17 2.39
N PRO A 716 -25.70 -20.52 2.94
CA PRO A 716 -26.90 -19.69 2.85
C PRO A 716 -26.66 -18.24 3.32
N ALA A 717 -27.31 -17.30 2.64
CA ALA A 717 -27.11 -15.86 2.80
C ALA A 717 -27.22 -15.43 4.26
N SER A 718 -26.17 -14.77 4.75
CA SER A 718 -26.06 -14.30 6.13
C SER A 718 -25.13 -13.08 6.33
N ILE A 719 -24.41 -12.65 5.29
CA ILE A 719 -23.59 -11.43 5.21
C ILE A 719 -24.14 -10.52 4.09
N ALA A 720 -24.27 -9.22 4.38
CA ALA A 720 -24.62 -8.20 3.40
C ALA A 720 -23.39 -7.67 2.64
N PRO A 721 -23.54 -7.24 1.37
CA PRO A 721 -22.49 -6.50 0.68
C PRO A 721 -22.26 -5.15 1.38
N MET A 722 -21.11 -4.51 1.15
CA MET A 722 -20.86 -3.20 1.74
C MET A 722 -21.88 -2.15 1.27
N GLY A 723 -22.46 -1.44 2.24
CA GLY A 723 -23.55 -0.49 2.00
C GLY A 723 -24.92 -1.15 1.81
N GLY A 724 -25.01 -2.48 1.80
CA GLY A 724 -26.26 -3.23 1.80
C GLY A 724 -26.75 -3.54 3.22
N THR A 725 -28.07 -3.66 3.36
CA THR A 725 -28.74 -3.98 4.65
C THR A 725 -29.30 -5.40 4.70
N ARG A 726 -29.30 -6.13 3.58
CA ARG A 726 -29.85 -7.50 3.47
C ARG A 726 -28.73 -8.51 3.21
N PRO A 727 -28.82 -9.72 3.79
CA PRO A 727 -27.92 -10.82 3.45
C PRO A 727 -27.91 -11.13 1.94
N VAL A 728 -26.72 -11.34 1.38
CA VAL A 728 -26.51 -11.79 -0.01
C VAL A 728 -25.51 -12.94 -0.04
N PHE A 729 -24.37 -12.80 0.64
CA PHE A 729 -23.36 -13.84 0.73
C PHE A 729 -23.56 -14.70 1.98
N GLY A 730 -23.14 -15.96 1.97
CA GLY A 730 -23.01 -16.77 3.17
C GLY A 730 -21.83 -16.32 4.04
N THR A 731 -21.54 -17.09 5.09
CA THR A 731 -20.27 -16.95 5.85
C THR A 731 -19.04 -17.15 4.97
N ASN A 732 -19.20 -17.87 3.86
CA ASN A 732 -18.27 -17.96 2.74
C ASN A 732 -16.80 -18.08 3.16
N PRO A 733 -16.43 -19.15 3.89
CA PRO A 733 -15.06 -19.35 4.32
C PRO A 733 -14.11 -19.66 3.16
N ILE A 734 -12.87 -19.22 3.34
CA ILE A 734 -11.71 -19.59 2.54
C ILE A 734 -10.69 -20.28 3.45
N ALA A 735 -10.05 -21.32 2.93
CA ALA A 735 -8.91 -21.96 3.57
C ALA A 735 -7.72 -22.10 2.62
N ILE A 736 -6.53 -22.11 3.21
CA ILE A 736 -5.25 -22.41 2.56
C ILE A 736 -4.45 -23.33 3.47
N ALA A 737 -3.87 -24.37 2.89
CA ALA A 737 -2.91 -25.23 3.59
C ALA A 737 -1.61 -25.37 2.80
N VAL A 738 -0.49 -25.31 3.51
CA VAL A 738 0.86 -25.33 2.94
C VAL A 738 1.68 -26.47 3.57
N PRO A 739 2.24 -27.40 2.78
CA PRO A 739 3.09 -28.47 3.29
C PRO A 739 4.38 -27.91 3.91
N ARG A 740 4.92 -28.64 4.89
CA ARG A 740 6.15 -28.26 5.60
C ARG A 740 7.00 -29.51 5.85
N ALA A 741 8.25 -29.48 5.41
CA ALA A 741 9.15 -30.64 5.52
C ALA A 741 9.34 -31.07 6.99
N GLY A 742 8.92 -32.29 7.32
CA GLY A 742 9.04 -32.87 8.67
C GLY A 742 8.25 -32.14 9.76
N ARG A 743 7.23 -31.35 9.40
CA ARG A 743 6.42 -30.55 10.33
C ARG A 743 4.94 -30.62 9.94
N GLU A 744 4.06 -30.34 10.91
CA GLU A 744 2.63 -30.18 10.64
C GLU A 744 2.40 -29.03 9.63
N PRO A 745 1.54 -29.21 8.61
CA PRO A 745 1.22 -28.17 7.63
C PRO A 745 0.80 -26.85 8.27
N LEU A 746 1.07 -25.72 7.60
CA LEU A 746 0.41 -24.47 7.92
C LEU A 746 -1.04 -24.59 7.45
N VAL A 747 -2.02 -24.29 8.30
CA VAL A 747 -3.45 -24.22 7.92
C VAL A 747 -4.03 -22.89 8.38
N LEU A 748 -4.51 -22.09 7.43
CA LEU A 748 -5.32 -20.89 7.66
C LEU A 748 -6.70 -21.17 7.09
N ASP A 749 -7.74 -20.90 7.87
CA ASP A 749 -9.12 -21.22 7.58
C ASP A 749 -9.98 -20.16 8.27
N GLN A 750 -10.65 -19.32 7.49
CA GLN A 750 -11.27 -18.07 7.94
C GLN A 750 -12.64 -17.83 7.27
N SER A 751 -13.58 -17.30 8.04
CA SER A 751 -14.86 -16.78 7.55
C SER A 751 -14.69 -15.44 6.83
N SER A 752 -15.59 -15.11 5.91
CA SER A 752 -15.69 -13.76 5.34
C SER A 752 -16.43 -12.77 6.26
N SER A 753 -17.06 -13.24 7.35
CA SER A 753 -17.70 -12.43 8.40
C SER A 753 -16.77 -12.11 9.58
N VAL A 754 -17.03 -11.00 10.28
CA VAL A 754 -16.37 -10.63 11.55
C VAL A 754 -16.54 -11.73 12.61
N VAL A 755 -17.69 -12.40 12.61
CA VAL A 755 -18.03 -13.48 13.55
C VAL A 755 -18.88 -14.55 12.85
N ALA A 756 -18.86 -15.79 13.35
CA ALA A 756 -19.78 -16.84 12.89
C ALA A 756 -21.20 -16.65 13.43
N LYS A 757 -22.23 -16.95 12.62
CA LYS A 757 -23.64 -16.85 13.02
C LYS A 757 -23.98 -17.67 14.27
N SER A 758 -23.30 -18.79 14.45
CA SER A 758 -23.42 -19.64 15.66
C SER A 758 -23.06 -18.91 16.95
N GLU A 759 -22.09 -17.99 16.92
CA GLU A 759 -21.67 -17.24 18.12
C GLU A 759 -22.77 -16.25 18.53
N ILE A 760 -23.40 -15.58 17.57
CA ILE A 760 -24.55 -14.70 17.81
C ILE A 760 -25.72 -15.49 18.42
N VAL A 761 -25.95 -16.73 17.97
CA VAL A 761 -26.95 -17.64 18.58
C VAL A 761 -26.56 -18.03 20.01
N VAL A 762 -25.27 -18.27 20.30
CA VAL A 762 -24.81 -18.55 21.68
C VAL A 762 -25.05 -17.35 22.61
N HIS A 763 -24.73 -16.13 22.17
CA HIS A 763 -25.06 -14.90 22.89
C HIS A 763 -26.57 -14.75 23.11
N GLN A 764 -27.40 -15.05 22.09
CA GLN A 764 -28.86 -15.07 22.21
C GLN A 764 -29.36 -16.04 23.29
N GLN A 765 -28.81 -17.26 23.31
CA GLN A 765 -29.19 -18.32 24.25
C GLN A 765 -28.77 -18.01 25.70
N ARG A 766 -27.65 -17.31 25.89
CA ARG A 766 -27.20 -16.81 27.20
C ARG A 766 -27.87 -15.50 27.60
N ASN A 767 -28.64 -14.89 26.70
CA ASN A 767 -29.23 -13.55 26.86
C ASN A 767 -28.14 -12.47 27.14
N GLU A 768 -26.97 -12.63 26.49
CA GLU A 768 -25.81 -11.74 26.53
C GLU A 768 -25.79 -10.85 25.27
N PRO A 769 -25.40 -9.56 25.37
CA PRO A 769 -25.24 -8.70 24.18
C PRO A 769 -24.05 -9.16 23.32
N ILE A 770 -24.14 -8.96 22.01
CA ILE A 770 -23.00 -9.13 21.09
C ILE A 770 -22.17 -7.84 21.00
N PRO A 771 -20.84 -7.92 20.78
CA PRO A 771 -20.02 -6.76 20.49
C PRO A 771 -20.51 -5.94 19.29
N LEU A 772 -20.45 -4.61 19.41
CA LEU A 772 -20.81 -3.70 18.34
C LEU A 772 -19.93 -3.94 17.09
N GLY A 773 -20.56 -3.97 15.92
CA GLY A 773 -19.87 -4.24 14.64
C GLY A 773 -19.79 -5.72 14.26
N TRP A 774 -20.38 -6.63 15.02
CA TRP A 774 -20.57 -8.03 14.60
C TRP A 774 -21.74 -8.21 13.62
N ALA A 775 -22.82 -7.46 13.82
CA ALA A 775 -24.05 -7.56 13.03
C ALA A 775 -24.78 -6.22 12.88
N LEU A 776 -25.67 -6.18 11.90
CA LEU A 776 -26.68 -5.15 11.68
C LEU A 776 -28.07 -5.76 11.94
N ASP A 777 -29.02 -4.93 12.37
CA ASP A 777 -30.44 -5.28 12.41
C ASP A 777 -31.08 -5.31 11.00
N ARG A 778 -32.39 -5.56 10.93
CA ARG A 778 -33.16 -5.63 9.68
C ARG A 778 -33.20 -4.33 8.87
N ASP A 779 -33.00 -3.20 9.55
CA ASP A 779 -33.05 -1.86 8.95
C ASP A 779 -31.64 -1.41 8.53
N GLY A 780 -30.61 -2.18 8.88
CA GLY A 780 -29.21 -1.96 8.54
C GLY A 780 -28.41 -1.24 9.61
N ASN A 781 -28.96 -1.02 10.81
CA ASN A 781 -28.25 -0.33 11.89
C ASN A 781 -27.33 -1.31 12.64
N PRO A 782 -26.10 -0.92 13.02
CA PRO A 782 -25.25 -1.73 13.89
C PRO A 782 -25.95 -2.05 15.22
N THR A 783 -26.00 -3.33 15.58
CA THR A 783 -26.72 -3.78 16.78
C THR A 783 -25.84 -4.58 17.74
N THR A 784 -26.12 -4.44 19.03
CA THR A 784 -25.58 -5.27 20.11
C THR A 784 -26.59 -6.30 20.62
N ASP A 785 -27.83 -6.29 20.12
CA ASP A 785 -28.85 -7.29 20.45
C ASP A 785 -28.76 -8.50 19.49
N PRO A 786 -28.42 -9.71 19.97
CA PRO A 786 -28.40 -10.90 19.13
C PRO A 786 -29.79 -11.27 18.59
N LYS A 787 -30.90 -10.88 19.25
CA LYS A 787 -32.26 -11.13 18.74
C LYS A 787 -32.52 -10.27 17.50
N ALA A 788 -32.26 -8.97 17.56
CA ALA A 788 -32.33 -8.08 16.39
C ALA A 788 -31.41 -8.52 15.24
N ALA A 789 -30.18 -8.94 15.53
CA ALA A 789 -29.23 -9.44 14.54
C ALA A 789 -29.73 -10.70 13.80
N LEU A 790 -30.46 -11.58 14.48
CA LEU A 790 -31.01 -12.82 13.91
C LEU A 790 -32.41 -12.63 13.29
N ALA A 791 -33.17 -11.62 13.72
CA ALA A 791 -34.56 -11.36 13.31
C ALA A 791 -34.67 -10.54 11.99
N GLY A 792 -34.01 -11.03 10.94
CA GLY A 792 -33.96 -10.39 9.62
C GLY A 792 -32.74 -9.48 9.41
N GLY A 793 -31.85 -9.40 10.39
CA GLY A 793 -30.56 -8.72 10.28
C GLY A 793 -29.50 -9.51 9.52
N THR A 794 -28.26 -9.02 9.57
CA THR A 794 -27.12 -9.54 8.81
C THR A 794 -25.82 -9.47 9.62
N MET A 795 -24.88 -10.40 9.39
CA MET A 795 -23.52 -10.26 9.90
C MET A 795 -22.74 -9.22 9.10
N VAL A 796 -21.74 -8.60 9.75
CA VAL A 796 -20.81 -7.66 9.11
C VAL A 796 -19.64 -8.42 8.46
N PRO A 797 -19.19 -8.05 7.25
CA PRO A 797 -18.00 -8.65 6.64
C PRO A 797 -16.69 -8.28 7.35
N ALA A 798 -15.75 -9.22 7.45
CA ALA A 798 -14.46 -9.02 8.11
C ALA A 798 -13.63 -7.94 7.40
N GLY A 799 -13.25 -6.87 8.11
CA GLY A 799 -12.51 -5.75 7.50
C GLY A 799 -13.32 -4.98 6.43
N GLY A 800 -14.65 -4.99 6.52
CA GLY A 800 -15.54 -4.22 5.65
C GLY A 800 -15.48 -4.69 4.20
N TYR A 801 -15.15 -3.79 3.26
CA TYR A 801 -15.17 -4.10 1.82
C TYR A 801 -14.22 -5.23 1.42
N LYS A 802 -13.16 -5.49 2.21
CA LYS A 802 -12.24 -6.60 1.96
C LYS A 802 -12.91 -7.95 2.23
N GLY A 803 -13.64 -8.09 3.34
CA GLY A 803 -14.43 -9.29 3.66
C GLY A 803 -15.62 -9.47 2.72
N ALA A 804 -16.29 -8.39 2.31
CA ALA A 804 -17.36 -8.48 1.31
C ALA A 804 -16.82 -8.93 -0.06
N GLY A 805 -15.65 -8.42 -0.47
CA GLY A 805 -14.95 -8.87 -1.67
C GLY A 805 -14.50 -10.32 -1.58
N LEU A 806 -14.01 -10.77 -0.42
CA LEU A 806 -13.66 -12.16 -0.17
C LEU A 806 -14.88 -13.09 -0.24
N ALA A 807 -16.01 -12.68 0.34
CA ALA A 807 -17.26 -13.42 0.29
C ALA A 807 -17.73 -13.61 -1.16
N LEU A 808 -17.60 -12.58 -2.00
CA LEU A 808 -17.90 -12.64 -3.44
C LEU A 808 -16.91 -13.55 -4.21
N ILE A 809 -15.62 -13.51 -3.91
CA ILE A 809 -14.63 -14.43 -4.52
C ILE A 809 -14.99 -15.88 -4.19
N VAL A 810 -15.31 -16.17 -2.93
CA VAL A 810 -15.74 -17.50 -2.51
C VAL A 810 -17.05 -17.89 -3.19
N GLU A 811 -18.01 -16.98 -3.38
CA GLU A 811 -19.24 -17.25 -4.13
C GLU A 811 -18.96 -17.63 -5.59
N ILE A 812 -18.04 -16.92 -6.25
CA ILE A 812 -17.63 -17.20 -7.63
C ILE A 812 -17.01 -18.60 -7.74
N PHE A 813 -16.09 -18.96 -6.83
CA PHE A 813 -15.42 -20.27 -6.87
C PHE A 813 -16.29 -21.43 -6.39
N ALA A 814 -17.07 -21.25 -5.33
CA ALA A 814 -17.78 -22.35 -4.67
C ALA A 814 -19.21 -22.57 -5.19
N ALA A 815 -19.87 -21.54 -5.71
CA ALA A 815 -21.24 -21.62 -6.23
C ALA A 815 -21.29 -21.50 -7.76
N TRP A 816 -20.93 -20.34 -8.29
CA TRP A 816 -21.06 -20.06 -9.73
C TRP A 816 -20.23 -21.02 -10.60
N LEU A 817 -18.95 -21.22 -10.25
CA LEU A 817 -18.04 -22.10 -10.98
C LEU A 817 -18.42 -23.59 -10.87
N THR A 818 -18.97 -24.03 -9.73
CA THR A 818 -19.38 -25.43 -9.51
C THR A 818 -20.76 -25.74 -10.08
N GLY A 819 -21.55 -24.71 -10.43
CA GLY A 819 -22.96 -24.84 -10.80
C GLY A 819 -23.87 -25.18 -9.61
N ALA A 820 -23.41 -24.93 -8.39
CA ALA A 820 -24.21 -25.07 -7.17
C ALA A 820 -25.10 -23.84 -6.94
N ASN A 821 -26.07 -23.96 -6.02
CA ASN A 821 -26.92 -22.83 -5.62
C ASN A 821 -26.07 -21.69 -5.04
N LEU A 822 -26.39 -20.46 -5.45
CA LEU A 822 -25.85 -19.26 -4.82
C LEU A 822 -26.36 -19.16 -3.38
N SER A 823 -25.62 -18.42 -2.54
CA SER A 823 -25.97 -18.12 -1.15
C SER A 823 -27.41 -17.61 -0.98
N ILE A 824 -27.91 -16.83 -1.94
CA ILE A 824 -29.28 -16.29 -1.96
C ILE A 824 -30.36 -17.32 -2.27
N ASP A 825 -30.02 -18.40 -2.98
CA ASP A 825 -30.94 -19.46 -3.41
C ASP A 825 -30.83 -20.71 -2.51
N ALA A 826 -29.75 -20.83 -1.74
CA ALA A 826 -29.50 -21.92 -0.82
C ALA A 826 -30.36 -21.81 0.45
N SER A 827 -31.18 -22.84 0.71
CA SER A 827 -31.99 -22.91 1.94
C SER A 827 -31.13 -22.96 3.21
N SER A 828 -31.64 -22.39 4.29
CA SER A 828 -30.98 -22.28 5.61
C SER A 828 -30.31 -23.57 6.14
N PHE A 829 -29.17 -23.42 6.81
CA PHE A 829 -28.52 -24.49 7.59
C PHE A 829 -28.91 -24.50 9.09
N ALA A 830 -29.87 -23.67 9.50
CA ALA A 830 -30.22 -23.43 10.92
C ALA A 830 -31.58 -24.00 11.35
N ASP A 831 -32.35 -24.53 10.39
CA ASP A 831 -33.71 -25.01 10.57
C ASP A 831 -34.00 -26.17 9.60
N ASN A 832 -35.12 -26.86 9.81
CA ASN A 832 -35.55 -27.99 8.98
C ASN A 832 -36.31 -27.55 7.69
N LEU A 833 -36.36 -26.26 7.35
CA LEU A 833 -37.21 -25.73 6.27
C LEU A 833 -36.46 -25.57 4.94
N GLY A 834 -37.16 -25.80 3.83
CA GLY A 834 -36.54 -25.91 2.50
C GLY A 834 -35.80 -27.26 2.32
N GLY A 835 -35.61 -27.66 1.06
CA GLY A 835 -34.95 -28.92 0.72
C GLY A 835 -33.43 -28.89 0.94
N SER A 836 -32.70 -29.71 0.21
CA SER A 836 -31.23 -29.68 0.26
C SER A 836 -30.72 -28.30 -0.21
N PRO A 837 -29.88 -27.60 0.59
CA PRO A 837 -29.32 -26.29 0.24
C PRO A 837 -28.57 -26.26 -1.09
N ARG A 838 -28.03 -27.42 -1.53
CA ARG A 838 -27.28 -27.59 -2.79
C ARG A 838 -26.18 -26.53 -2.99
N THR A 839 -25.51 -26.18 -1.90
CA THR A 839 -24.27 -25.40 -1.90
C THR A 839 -23.14 -26.14 -2.61
N GLY A 840 -21.97 -25.52 -2.78
CA GLY A 840 -20.82 -26.14 -3.42
C GLY A 840 -19.51 -25.84 -2.70
N GLN A 841 -18.47 -26.54 -3.15
CA GLN A 841 -17.09 -26.38 -2.68
C GLN A 841 -16.14 -26.42 -3.88
N CYS A 842 -15.12 -25.58 -3.86
CA CYS A 842 -14.01 -25.65 -4.82
C CYS A 842 -12.69 -25.81 -4.08
N PHE A 843 -11.89 -26.80 -4.47
CA PHE A 843 -10.53 -26.98 -3.97
C PHE A 843 -9.54 -26.88 -5.12
N ILE A 844 -8.42 -26.20 -4.91
CA ILE A 844 -7.33 -26.09 -5.88
C ILE A 844 -6.08 -26.67 -5.24
N ALA A 845 -5.42 -27.58 -5.94
CA ALA A 845 -4.19 -28.23 -5.51
C ALA A 845 -3.07 -27.89 -6.49
N ILE A 846 -1.90 -27.49 -5.97
CA ILE A 846 -0.76 -27.00 -6.75
C ILE A 846 0.49 -27.78 -6.34
N ASP A 847 1.12 -28.46 -7.30
CA ASP A 847 2.50 -28.90 -7.15
C ASP A 847 3.43 -27.73 -7.47
N PHE A 848 3.91 -27.08 -6.40
CA PHE A 848 4.76 -25.91 -6.49
C PHE A 848 6.24 -26.27 -6.73
N GLY A 849 6.62 -27.55 -6.70
CA GLY A 849 8.03 -27.95 -6.78
C GLY A 849 8.68 -27.52 -8.10
N ALA A 850 7.96 -27.65 -9.21
CA ALA A 850 8.41 -27.21 -10.54
C ALA A 850 8.43 -25.67 -10.72
N LEU A 851 7.82 -24.90 -9.81
CA LEU A 851 7.77 -23.43 -9.87
C LEU A 851 8.90 -22.76 -9.07
N THR A 852 9.73 -23.52 -8.34
CA THR A 852 10.72 -22.96 -7.42
C THR A 852 12.11 -23.58 -7.59
N GLU A 853 13.06 -22.85 -8.19
CA GLU A 853 14.48 -23.23 -8.28
C GLU A 853 15.23 -23.19 -6.93
N VAL A 854 14.62 -22.58 -5.91
CA VAL A 854 15.16 -22.43 -4.54
C VAL A 854 14.28 -23.25 -3.61
N ASP A 855 14.88 -23.92 -2.62
CA ASP A 855 14.14 -24.67 -1.59
C ASP A 855 13.04 -23.81 -0.96
N ALA A 856 11.80 -24.11 -1.37
CA ALA A 856 10.60 -23.38 -0.99
C ALA A 856 10.27 -23.58 0.49
N SER A 857 10.60 -24.76 1.05
CA SER A 857 10.42 -25.08 2.46
C SER A 857 11.28 -24.16 3.32
N ASP A 858 12.56 -24.01 2.97
CA ASP A 858 13.50 -23.13 3.66
C ASP A 858 13.11 -21.65 3.59
N ARG A 859 12.43 -21.22 2.52
CA ARG A 859 11.88 -19.85 2.43
C ARG A 859 10.66 -19.66 3.33
N LEU A 860 9.76 -20.63 3.37
CA LEU A 860 8.58 -20.62 4.25
C LEU A 860 8.98 -20.67 5.72
N GLU A 861 9.90 -21.55 6.13
CA GLU A 861 10.38 -21.60 7.53
C GLU A 861 11.08 -20.31 7.96
N ARG A 862 11.77 -19.60 7.06
CA ARG A 862 12.33 -18.26 7.34
C ARG A 862 11.25 -17.21 7.55
N LEU A 863 10.18 -17.21 6.74
CA LEU A 863 9.02 -16.33 6.95
C LEU A 863 8.32 -16.64 8.27
N PHE A 864 8.10 -17.92 8.57
CA PHE A 864 7.48 -18.36 9.82
C PHE A 864 8.33 -17.98 11.03
N GLY A 865 9.65 -18.15 10.96
CA GLY A 865 10.58 -17.69 12.00
C GLY A 865 10.59 -16.17 12.22
N ALA A 866 10.36 -15.37 11.17
CA ALA A 866 10.20 -13.91 11.29
C ALA A 866 8.88 -13.50 11.96
N ILE A 867 7.84 -14.34 11.88
CA ILE A 867 6.58 -14.15 12.62
C ILE A 867 6.78 -14.59 14.08
N THR A 868 7.19 -15.84 14.33
CA THR A 868 7.31 -16.39 15.69
C THR A 868 8.47 -15.80 16.51
N GLY A 869 9.40 -15.09 15.86
CA GLY A 869 10.44 -14.30 16.52
C GLY A 869 9.94 -12.99 17.16
N GLN A 870 8.68 -12.61 16.94
CA GLN A 870 8.05 -11.45 17.56
C GLN A 870 7.22 -11.88 18.78
N GLU A 871 7.39 -11.19 19.91
CA GLU A 871 6.69 -11.52 21.15
C GLU A 871 5.16 -11.37 20.98
N GLY A 872 4.42 -12.42 21.31
CA GLY A 872 2.95 -12.48 21.18
C GLY A 872 2.41 -12.86 19.80
N ALA A 873 3.22 -12.81 18.74
CA ALA A 873 2.83 -13.27 17.41
C ALA A 873 2.72 -14.80 17.32
N ARG A 874 1.84 -15.30 16.44
CA ARG A 874 1.53 -16.74 16.29
C ARG A 874 1.25 -17.07 14.83
N LEU A 875 1.52 -18.31 14.43
CA LEU A 875 1.17 -18.81 13.11
C LEU A 875 -0.29 -19.33 13.08
N PRO A 876 -1.02 -19.13 11.97
CA PRO A 876 -2.24 -19.87 11.69
C PRO A 876 -2.04 -21.39 11.88
N GLY A 877 -2.98 -22.04 12.56
CA GLY A 877 -2.92 -23.48 12.85
C GLY A 877 -2.24 -23.87 14.18
N GLU A 878 -1.36 -23.05 14.78
CA GLU A 878 -0.66 -23.43 16.03
C GLU A 878 -1.62 -23.77 17.18
N ARG A 879 -2.73 -23.03 17.30
CA ARG A 879 -3.77 -23.31 18.31
C ARG A 879 -4.42 -24.67 18.09
N ARG A 880 -4.66 -25.08 16.84
CA ARG A 880 -5.26 -26.35 16.44
C ARG A 880 -4.30 -27.52 16.73
N ASN A 881 -3.03 -27.37 16.36
CA ASN A 881 -2.00 -28.38 16.64
C ASN A 881 -1.79 -28.61 18.14
N GLY A 882 -1.74 -27.51 18.92
CA GLY A 882 -1.70 -27.62 20.38
C GLY A 882 -2.99 -28.18 21.00
N ALA A 883 -4.16 -27.98 20.37
CA ALA A 883 -5.40 -28.60 20.80
C ALA A 883 -5.38 -30.12 20.56
N ARG A 884 -4.99 -30.58 19.36
CA ARG A 884 -4.86 -32.02 19.02
C ARG A 884 -4.03 -32.77 20.06
N GLN A 885 -2.90 -32.20 20.46
CA GLN A 885 -2.03 -32.79 21.49
C GLN A 885 -2.67 -32.85 22.89
N ARG A 886 -3.49 -31.87 23.27
CA ARG A 886 -4.24 -31.90 24.55
C ARG A 886 -5.40 -32.87 24.47
N THR A 887 -6.26 -32.76 23.46
CA THR A 887 -7.44 -33.61 23.28
C THR A 887 -7.08 -35.10 23.14
N ALA A 888 -5.96 -35.44 22.51
CA ALA A 888 -5.47 -36.82 22.42
C ALA A 888 -5.06 -37.42 23.79
N ARG A 889 -4.73 -36.58 24.78
CA ARG A 889 -4.37 -36.99 26.14
C ARG A 889 -5.55 -36.89 27.12
N ASP A 890 -6.30 -35.79 27.04
CA ASP A 890 -7.29 -35.38 28.04
C ASP A 890 -8.74 -35.72 27.63
N GLY A 891 -8.95 -36.09 26.36
CA GLY A 891 -10.29 -36.24 25.76
C GLY A 891 -10.97 -34.89 25.49
N VAL A 892 -12.28 -34.96 25.19
CA VAL A 892 -13.18 -33.79 25.15
C VAL A 892 -14.22 -33.91 26.27
N THR A 893 -14.79 -32.78 26.69
CA THR A 893 -15.91 -32.74 27.63
C THR A 893 -17.06 -31.97 27.02
N ILE A 894 -18.22 -32.62 26.89
CA ILE A 894 -19.46 -32.00 26.40
C ILE A 894 -20.49 -31.90 27.52
N SER A 895 -21.52 -31.05 27.36
CA SER A 895 -22.61 -31.01 28.33
C SER A 895 -23.44 -32.29 28.29
N ARG A 896 -23.91 -32.75 29.46
CA ARG A 896 -24.83 -33.90 29.57
C ARG A 896 -26.02 -33.82 28.59
N LYS A 897 -26.65 -32.64 28.49
CA LYS A 897 -27.75 -32.37 27.54
C LYS A 897 -27.36 -32.64 26.08
N LEU A 898 -26.15 -32.25 25.64
CA LEU A 898 -25.70 -32.52 24.28
C LEU A 898 -25.44 -34.01 24.07
N PHE A 899 -24.83 -34.69 25.05
CA PHE A 899 -24.62 -36.14 25.00
C PHE A 899 -25.94 -36.90 24.85
N GLU A 900 -26.93 -36.61 25.70
CA GLU A 900 -28.27 -37.20 25.65
C GLU A 900 -28.99 -36.92 24.33
N THR A 901 -28.84 -35.70 23.78
CA THR A 901 -29.41 -35.33 22.47
C THR A 901 -28.81 -36.16 21.33
N ILE A 902 -27.52 -36.49 21.39
CA ILE A 902 -26.85 -37.29 20.35
C ILE A 902 -27.18 -38.80 20.52
N GLU A 903 -27.18 -39.30 21.76
CA GLU A 903 -27.61 -40.68 22.06
C GLU A 903 -29.07 -40.94 21.63
N ALA A 904 -29.97 -39.94 21.69
CA ALA A 904 -31.34 -40.07 21.21
C ALA A 904 -31.44 -40.38 19.69
N TYR A 905 -30.50 -39.91 18.86
CA TYR A 905 -30.41 -40.34 17.45
C TYR A 905 -29.77 -41.72 17.32
N ALA A 906 -28.82 -42.06 18.19
CA ALA A 906 -28.14 -43.37 18.20
C ALA A 906 -29.04 -44.53 18.65
N GLY A 907 -30.13 -44.24 19.38
CA GLY A 907 -31.15 -45.20 19.81
C GLY A 907 -32.40 -45.27 18.92
N ALA A 908 -32.43 -44.56 17.80
CA ALA A 908 -33.57 -44.51 16.87
C ALA A 908 -33.46 -45.51 15.69
N ALA A 909 -32.55 -46.49 15.79
CA ALA A 909 -32.20 -47.47 14.76
C ALA A 909 -33.04 -48.75 14.82
#